data_AF-A0A267DCH4-F1
#
_entry.id   AF-A0A267DCH4-F1
#
_cell.length_a   1.000
_cell.length_b   1.000
_cell.length_c   1.000
_cell.angle_alpha   90.00
_cell.angle_beta   90.00
_cell.angle_gamma   90.00
#
_symmetry.space_group_name_H-M   'P 1'
#
loop_
_entity.id
_entity.type
_entity.pdbx_description
1 polymer ?
#
loop_
_entity_poly.entity_id
_entity_poly.type
_entity_poly.pdbx_seq_one_letter_code
_entity_poly.pdbx_strand_id
1 'polypeptide(L)'
;MSNNLTMWNLDPISDFPASSSSPSGYDRRFLTENSILLLTRMNLGSGEFNSTDFIDNRLVSAVQSAPMFFRQKLNLGAILHLDPSGCSNVQYDRAYMFTTYDSKITSVQMTRMKTMYLDRKTGQLWYSRCQLHHAVHQLYLDRGSPSAIGICLSVSFSGDVVPYAKISAVRERILSSDFSYSTCSEPRSGNCMLVPDTEQNVTIYSSMDNTPLVCPIVCADSATSFTFYQNGQKLIPASSDWSDFGAQGVRIARTSNIIEFSKDVTSSQAGEYRCIAGGASFTYYVSVVSMPTFSASIGGQTATVPSKVFAMQGESLSYSCGVTYSGLSSTVSLQPLFFLPSVSSSVLTWTEQSVASFNNFVSPSGSSAVSISTPAVGAGVQLMNVSIQSVPPQHPSFGYNFTHRFLCNATVSGTDAANLGMSSYGTQSGGDIVYVPRPTKENFVLGENNDCATQKCHLGNGATFNFALSREYSSYLNYIGVDVDLFLRIDNLLLTDVKILMSSNVSIIRSNWTSISYEILPITDEAVRTELQKRSSLTPVYNFRYRNGSEMGNAKIQKGRYGSPTVALGSKDCRTDPLCFYSTDFDASGSLSFLSVTLDFKKPQPPLSTANMTIMIVVIVVCVVLIIVLIVLVVYFAKREPAKSYALEEKELEQGRNPNAEAKDEEFKEYVRQSEAPGMRGDDIQMHGTAYDNSSFM
;
A
#
# COMPACT_ATOMS: atom_id res chain seq x y z
N MET A 1 -4.40 9.44 -7.28
CA MET A 1 -5.55 10.11 -6.63
C MET A 1 -5.85 11.38 -7.41
N SER A 2 -7.06 11.53 -7.94
CA SER A 2 -7.52 12.77 -8.58
C SER A 2 -9.03 12.89 -8.35
N ASN A 3 -9.42 13.43 -7.18
CA ASN A 3 -10.79 13.95 -6.99
C ASN A 3 -10.91 15.25 -7.80
N ASN A 4 -11.00 15.10 -9.13
CA ASN A 4 -11.31 16.22 -9.99
C ASN A 4 -12.79 16.58 -9.78
N LEU A 5 -13.03 17.74 -9.15
CA LEU A 5 -14.35 18.36 -8.99
C LEU A 5 -14.98 18.84 -10.32
N THR A 6 -14.57 18.27 -11.45
CA THR A 6 -14.90 18.69 -12.82
C THR A 6 -16.35 18.39 -13.26
N MET A 7 -17.25 18.16 -12.31
CA MET A 7 -18.63 17.73 -12.61
C MET A 7 -19.58 18.89 -12.90
N TRP A 8 -19.29 20.09 -12.38
CA TRP A 8 -20.16 21.27 -12.52
C TRP A 8 -19.44 22.38 -13.26
N ASN A 9 -19.82 22.55 -14.53
CA ASN A 9 -19.41 23.70 -15.31
C ASN A 9 -20.18 24.95 -14.83
N LEU A 10 -19.47 26.04 -14.53
CA LEU A 10 -20.07 27.32 -14.18
C LEU A 10 -20.43 28.19 -15.40
N ASP A 11 -19.97 27.84 -16.62
CA ASP A 11 -20.27 28.58 -17.84
C ASP A 11 -21.77 28.89 -18.02
N PRO A 12 -22.72 27.94 -17.81
CA PRO A 12 -24.16 28.21 -17.94
C PRO A 12 -24.71 29.24 -16.93
N ILE A 13 -24.02 29.46 -15.82
CA ILE A 13 -24.38 30.45 -14.80
C ILE A 13 -23.71 31.80 -15.09
N SER A 14 -22.44 31.81 -15.52
CA SER A 14 -21.79 33.06 -15.93
C SER A 14 -22.40 33.64 -17.19
N ASP A 15 -22.79 32.79 -18.16
CA ASP A 15 -23.41 33.17 -19.43
C ASP A 15 -24.95 33.09 -19.38
N PHE A 16 -25.52 33.27 -18.19
CA PHE A 16 -26.98 33.31 -18.02
C PHE A 16 -27.61 34.38 -18.93
N PRO A 17 -28.60 34.03 -19.76
CA PRO A 17 -29.02 34.90 -20.86
C PRO A 17 -29.64 36.19 -20.35
N ALA A 18 -29.09 37.30 -20.85
CA ALA A 18 -29.60 38.64 -20.62
C ALA A 18 -31.11 38.70 -20.86
N SER A 19 -31.86 39.25 -19.92
CA SER A 19 -33.27 39.59 -20.13
C SER A 19 -33.39 40.48 -21.38
N SER A 20 -34.16 40.06 -22.39
CA SER A 20 -34.22 40.66 -23.73
C SER A 20 -34.90 42.04 -23.83
N SER A 21 -35.03 42.74 -22.69
CA SER A 21 -35.73 44.02 -22.53
C SER A 21 -35.08 44.87 -21.43
N SER A 22 -33.81 45.23 -21.61
CA SER A 22 -33.13 46.26 -20.82
C SER A 22 -33.24 47.60 -21.55
N PRO A 23 -34.16 48.52 -21.18
CA PRO A 23 -34.26 49.84 -21.80
C PRO A 23 -33.06 50.76 -21.48
N SER A 24 -32.14 50.29 -20.63
CA SER A 24 -31.02 51.06 -20.08
C SER A 24 -29.63 50.63 -20.60
N GLY A 25 -29.57 49.66 -21.53
CA GLY A 25 -28.33 49.31 -22.25
C GLY A 25 -27.29 48.52 -21.44
N TYR A 26 -27.70 47.83 -20.38
CA TYR A 26 -26.85 46.97 -19.55
C TYR A 26 -27.00 45.48 -19.92
N ASP A 27 -25.89 44.73 -20.00
CA ASP A 27 -25.93 43.25 -20.02
C ASP A 27 -26.24 42.74 -18.61
N ARG A 28 -27.52 42.73 -18.26
CA ARG A 28 -27.96 42.38 -16.90
C ARG A 28 -27.60 40.94 -16.51
N ARG A 29 -27.49 40.00 -17.46
CA ARG A 29 -27.45 38.53 -17.25
C ARG A 29 -28.42 38.05 -16.16
N PHE A 30 -27.94 37.93 -14.91
CA PHE A 30 -28.70 37.51 -13.74
C PHE A 30 -28.97 38.60 -12.69
N LEU A 31 -28.56 39.85 -12.88
CA LEU A 31 -28.94 40.97 -12.00
C LEU A 31 -30.32 41.53 -12.37
N THR A 32 -31.04 42.02 -11.36
CA THR A 32 -32.29 42.77 -11.58
C THR A 32 -32.02 44.22 -12.00
N GLU A 33 -33.05 44.92 -12.50
CA GLU A 33 -32.97 46.35 -12.76
C GLU A 33 -32.75 47.18 -11.49
N ASN A 34 -33.39 46.78 -10.39
CA ASN A 34 -33.22 47.39 -9.07
C ASN A 34 -31.77 47.28 -8.57
N SER A 35 -31.06 46.19 -8.91
CA SER A 35 -29.63 46.03 -8.62
C SER A 35 -28.78 47.07 -9.32
N ILE A 36 -29.04 47.33 -10.60
CA ILE A 36 -28.28 48.33 -11.36
C ILE A 36 -28.55 49.73 -10.81
N LEU A 37 -29.81 50.04 -10.45
CA LEU A 37 -30.18 51.30 -9.79
C LEU A 37 -29.53 51.45 -8.40
N LEU A 38 -29.46 50.37 -7.62
CA LEU A 38 -28.75 50.32 -6.35
C LEU A 38 -27.25 50.63 -6.55
N LEU A 39 -26.57 49.90 -7.44
CA LEU A 39 -25.13 50.00 -7.65
C LEU A 39 -24.70 51.35 -8.27
N THR A 40 -25.56 51.99 -9.07
CA THR A 40 -25.26 53.28 -9.73
C THR A 40 -25.70 54.50 -8.93
N ARG A 41 -26.74 54.41 -8.09
CA ARG A 41 -27.32 55.58 -7.41
C ARG A 41 -27.44 55.47 -5.89
N MET A 42 -27.18 54.30 -5.32
CA MET A 42 -27.49 53.98 -3.92
C MET A 42 -28.94 54.36 -3.57
N ASN A 43 -29.88 54.05 -4.48
CA ASN A 43 -31.30 54.30 -4.31
C ASN A 43 -31.92 53.26 -3.37
N LEU A 44 -31.77 53.51 -2.06
CA LEU A 44 -32.16 52.61 -0.98
C LEU A 44 -33.56 52.97 -0.45
N GLY A 45 -34.26 51.99 0.15
CA GLY A 45 -35.61 52.16 0.68
C GLY A 45 -35.74 53.13 1.88
N SER A 46 -36.92 53.16 2.51
CA SER A 46 -37.15 53.90 3.77
C SER A 46 -36.90 53.01 4.98
N GLY A 47 -36.32 53.57 6.05
CA GLY A 47 -35.99 52.83 7.28
C GLY A 47 -34.54 52.32 7.35
N GLU A 48 -34.14 51.88 8.54
CA GLU A 48 -32.75 51.54 8.89
C GLU A 48 -32.21 50.32 8.15
N PHE A 49 -33.02 49.27 8.02
CA PHE A 49 -32.72 48.06 7.28
C PHE A 49 -33.73 47.85 6.17
N ASN A 50 -33.26 47.39 5.01
CA ASN A 50 -34.08 47.15 3.83
C ASN A 50 -33.55 45.95 3.05
N SER A 51 -34.31 45.50 2.05
CA SER A 51 -33.86 44.55 1.05
C SER A 51 -34.11 45.05 -0.37
N THR A 52 -33.51 44.39 -1.35
CA THR A 52 -33.87 44.50 -2.76
C THR A 52 -33.70 43.15 -3.44
N ASP A 53 -34.57 42.84 -4.41
CA ASP A 53 -34.37 41.70 -5.30
C ASP A 53 -33.09 41.95 -6.11
N PHE A 54 -32.03 41.18 -5.84
CA PHE A 54 -30.70 41.43 -6.40
C PHE A 54 -30.37 40.47 -7.54
N ILE A 55 -30.74 39.20 -7.38
CA ILE A 55 -30.59 38.15 -8.39
C ILE A 55 -31.94 37.89 -9.06
N ASP A 56 -31.95 37.74 -10.38
CA ASP A 56 -33.09 37.36 -11.20
C ASP A 56 -33.66 36.01 -10.73
N ASN A 57 -34.97 35.95 -10.50
CA ASN A 57 -35.66 34.78 -9.96
C ASN A 57 -35.47 33.51 -10.81
N ARG A 58 -35.13 33.62 -12.10
CA ARG A 58 -34.78 32.48 -12.96
C ARG A 58 -33.46 31.84 -12.53
N LEU A 59 -32.44 32.64 -12.16
CA LEU A 59 -31.19 32.11 -11.61
C LEU A 59 -31.43 31.58 -10.18
N VAL A 60 -32.21 32.28 -9.35
CA VAL A 60 -32.59 31.78 -8.01
C VAL A 60 -33.22 30.39 -8.12
N SER A 61 -34.17 30.20 -9.03
CA SER A 61 -34.81 28.90 -9.29
C SER A 61 -33.81 27.82 -9.78
N ALA A 62 -32.82 28.20 -10.59
CA ALA A 62 -31.76 27.30 -11.04
C ALA A 62 -30.81 26.88 -9.88
N VAL A 63 -30.46 27.81 -8.99
CA VAL A 63 -29.65 27.50 -7.79
C VAL A 63 -30.45 26.64 -6.80
N GLN A 64 -31.73 26.94 -6.58
CA GLN A 64 -32.63 26.14 -5.75
C GLN A 64 -32.89 24.71 -6.29
N SER A 65 -32.64 24.45 -7.58
CA SER A 65 -32.75 23.11 -8.19
C SER A 65 -31.41 22.40 -8.38
N ALA A 66 -30.29 23.11 -8.29
CA ALA A 66 -28.95 22.51 -8.29
C ALA A 66 -28.72 21.56 -7.09
N PRO A 67 -27.73 20.66 -7.11
CA PRO A 67 -27.47 19.72 -6.02
C PRO A 67 -27.05 20.40 -4.70
N MET A 68 -27.31 19.74 -3.56
CA MET A 68 -27.05 20.32 -2.23
C MET A 68 -25.59 20.72 -2.00
N PHE A 69 -24.61 19.91 -2.44
CA PHE A 69 -23.18 20.24 -2.28
C PHE A 69 -22.78 21.52 -3.05
N PHE A 70 -23.48 21.80 -4.15
CA PHE A 70 -23.22 22.94 -5.02
C PHE A 70 -23.76 24.23 -4.43
N ARG A 71 -25.01 24.21 -3.92
CA ARG A 71 -25.68 25.38 -3.32
C ARG A 71 -24.86 26.03 -2.21
N GLN A 72 -24.23 25.22 -1.35
CA GLN A 72 -23.51 25.73 -0.19
C GLN A 72 -22.15 26.36 -0.57
N LYS A 73 -21.59 25.99 -1.72
CA LYS A 73 -20.29 26.47 -2.22
C LYS A 73 -20.38 27.48 -3.34
N LEU A 74 -21.52 27.58 -4.02
CA LEU A 74 -21.73 28.60 -5.03
C LEU A 74 -21.74 29.98 -4.37
N ASN A 75 -20.94 30.87 -4.97
CA ASN A 75 -20.92 32.29 -4.68
C ASN A 75 -21.38 33.07 -5.91
N LEU A 76 -22.28 34.00 -5.67
CA LEU A 76 -22.88 34.87 -6.68
C LEU A 76 -22.84 36.30 -6.17
N GLY A 77 -22.87 37.24 -7.11
CA GLY A 77 -23.09 38.64 -6.80
C GLY A 77 -22.51 39.59 -7.85
N ALA A 78 -22.32 40.83 -7.42
CA ALA A 78 -21.70 41.87 -8.24
C ALA A 78 -20.52 42.51 -7.51
N ILE A 79 -19.56 42.99 -8.28
CA ILE A 79 -18.45 43.81 -7.83
C ILE A 79 -18.61 45.18 -8.48
N LEU A 80 -18.77 46.20 -7.63
CA LEU A 80 -18.71 47.60 -8.03
C LEU A 80 -17.25 48.02 -8.04
N HIS A 81 -16.72 48.42 -9.19
CA HIS A 81 -15.30 48.74 -9.38
C HIS A 81 -15.11 50.19 -9.82
N LEU A 82 -14.16 50.91 -9.22
CA LEU A 82 -13.91 52.34 -9.46
C LEU A 82 -12.74 52.56 -10.44
N ASP A 83 -12.92 53.49 -11.39
CA ASP A 83 -12.06 53.72 -12.56
C ASP A 83 -11.58 52.41 -13.23
N PRO A 84 -12.53 51.57 -13.69
CA PRO A 84 -12.24 50.23 -14.20
C PRO A 84 -11.40 50.27 -15.49
N SER A 85 -10.40 49.38 -15.56
CA SER A 85 -9.69 49.04 -16.80
C SER A 85 -10.25 47.80 -17.52
N GLY A 86 -11.42 47.31 -17.08
CA GLY A 86 -12.07 46.09 -17.55
C GLY A 86 -12.35 45.09 -16.44
N CYS A 87 -13.37 44.25 -16.59
CA CYS A 87 -13.79 43.30 -15.54
C CYS A 87 -12.89 42.05 -15.43
N SER A 88 -11.96 41.85 -16.36
CA SER A 88 -11.02 40.73 -16.34
C SER A 88 -9.93 40.82 -15.27
N ASN A 89 -9.65 42.03 -14.74
CA ASN A 89 -8.57 42.31 -13.79
C ASN A 89 -9.04 43.17 -12.61
N VAL A 90 -10.13 42.78 -11.94
CA VAL A 90 -10.69 43.51 -10.79
C VAL A 90 -9.63 43.71 -9.70
N GLN A 91 -9.40 44.97 -9.33
CA GLN A 91 -8.55 45.32 -8.18
C GLN A 91 -9.43 45.41 -6.92
N TYR A 92 -9.35 44.39 -6.05
CA TYR A 92 -10.22 44.24 -4.88
C TYR A 92 -10.10 45.38 -3.84
N ASP A 93 -9.01 46.15 -3.82
CA ASP A 93 -8.87 47.36 -3.00
C ASP A 93 -9.67 48.55 -3.56
N ARG A 94 -9.96 48.55 -4.86
CA ARG A 94 -10.75 49.56 -5.61
C ARG A 94 -12.18 49.09 -5.89
N ALA A 95 -12.69 48.22 -5.03
CA ALA A 95 -13.96 47.54 -5.24
C ALA A 95 -14.84 47.51 -4.00
N TYR A 96 -16.14 47.36 -4.21
CA TYR A 96 -17.11 46.95 -3.20
C TYR A 96 -17.81 45.67 -3.67
N MET A 97 -17.84 44.65 -2.81
CA MET A 97 -18.24 43.30 -3.18
C MET A 97 -19.62 42.95 -2.66
N PHE A 98 -20.63 43.03 -3.52
CA PHE A 98 -22.01 42.61 -3.27
C PHE A 98 -22.16 41.11 -3.56
N THR A 99 -21.37 40.30 -2.87
CA THR A 99 -21.27 38.84 -3.05
C THR A 99 -21.58 38.11 -1.76
N THR A 100 -21.86 36.82 -1.85
CA THR A 100 -22.02 35.94 -0.67
C THR A 100 -20.69 35.70 0.04
N TYR A 101 -19.65 35.36 -0.73
CA TYR A 101 -18.27 35.09 -0.28
C TYR A 101 -17.31 35.16 -1.49
N ASP A 102 -16.01 35.33 -1.24
CA ASP A 102 -14.93 35.22 -2.23
C ASP A 102 -13.66 34.77 -1.47
N SER A 103 -12.88 33.82 -2.01
CA SER A 103 -11.68 33.31 -1.32
C SER A 103 -10.57 34.36 -1.18
N LYS A 104 -10.57 35.40 -2.03
CA LYS A 104 -9.59 36.50 -2.04
C LYS A 104 -10.03 37.70 -1.20
N ILE A 105 -11.09 37.56 -0.41
CA ILE A 105 -11.63 38.62 0.42
C ILE A 105 -10.62 39.08 1.48
N THR A 106 -10.38 40.40 1.56
CA THR A 106 -9.50 41.01 2.57
C THR A 106 -10.27 41.34 3.86
N SER A 107 -9.57 41.53 4.97
CA SER A 107 -10.18 41.94 6.25
C SER A 107 -10.97 43.24 6.17
N VAL A 108 -10.61 44.15 5.24
CA VAL A 108 -11.39 45.36 4.90
C VAL A 108 -12.73 45.00 4.25
N GLN A 109 -12.74 44.10 3.26
CA GLN A 109 -13.97 43.68 2.60
C GLN A 109 -14.87 42.84 3.53
N MET A 110 -14.29 41.97 4.37
CA MET A 110 -15.05 41.26 5.43
C MET A 110 -15.76 42.23 6.38
N THR A 111 -15.09 43.34 6.75
CA THR A 111 -15.67 44.37 7.62
C THR A 111 -16.81 45.10 6.93
N ARG A 112 -16.66 45.41 5.64
CA ARG A 112 -17.69 46.04 4.79
C ARG A 112 -18.90 45.12 4.60
N MET A 113 -18.70 43.82 4.39
CA MET A 113 -19.80 42.88 4.14
C MET A 113 -20.77 42.74 5.32
N LYS A 114 -20.40 43.08 6.56
CA LYS A 114 -21.34 43.10 7.72
C LYS A 114 -22.54 44.04 7.56
N THR A 115 -22.45 45.01 6.64
CA THR A 115 -23.53 45.98 6.39
C THR A 115 -24.59 45.43 5.43
N MET A 116 -24.44 44.18 4.96
CA MET A 116 -25.38 43.52 4.06
C MET A 116 -25.32 41.99 4.14
N TYR A 117 -26.27 41.32 3.50
CA TYR A 117 -26.28 39.88 3.31
C TYR A 117 -27.02 39.57 2.01
N LEU A 118 -26.35 38.90 1.08
CA LEU A 118 -26.98 38.39 -0.13
C LEU A 118 -27.48 36.97 0.14
N ASP A 119 -28.79 36.79 0.24
CA ASP A 119 -29.37 35.47 0.40
C ASP A 119 -29.43 34.74 -0.94
N ARG A 120 -28.71 33.61 -1.02
CA ARG A 120 -28.70 32.72 -2.20
C ARG A 120 -30.05 32.05 -2.45
N LYS A 121 -30.86 31.87 -1.40
CA LYS A 121 -32.14 31.16 -1.47
C LYS A 121 -33.23 32.04 -2.06
N THR A 122 -33.33 33.31 -1.69
CA THR A 122 -34.32 34.26 -2.23
C THR A 122 -33.78 35.14 -3.36
N GLY A 123 -32.46 35.27 -3.50
CA GLY A 123 -31.83 36.24 -4.40
C GLY A 123 -31.88 37.68 -3.90
N GLN A 124 -32.32 37.92 -2.65
CA GLN A 124 -32.44 39.26 -2.09
C GLN A 124 -31.14 39.70 -1.41
N LEU A 125 -30.73 40.93 -1.69
CA LEU A 125 -29.70 41.63 -0.93
C LEU A 125 -30.37 42.41 0.21
N TRP A 126 -30.13 41.97 1.44
CA TRP A 126 -30.49 42.68 2.67
C TRP A 126 -29.36 43.62 3.07
N TYR A 127 -29.67 44.81 3.58
CA TYR A 127 -28.65 45.81 3.92
C TYR A 127 -29.09 46.79 5.02
N SER A 128 -28.11 47.31 5.76
CA SER A 128 -28.29 48.54 6.54
C SER A 128 -28.16 49.73 5.62
N ARG A 129 -29.19 50.57 5.56
CA ARG A 129 -29.34 51.65 4.60
C ARG A 129 -28.19 52.65 4.65
N CYS A 130 -28.12 53.45 5.72
CA CYS A 130 -27.12 54.50 5.79
C CYS A 130 -25.70 53.95 5.88
N GLN A 131 -25.49 52.79 6.53
CA GLN A 131 -24.14 52.24 6.68
C GLN A 131 -23.59 51.67 5.36
N LEU A 132 -24.40 50.98 4.55
CA LEU A 132 -24.00 50.58 3.20
C LEU A 132 -23.76 51.83 2.33
N HIS A 133 -24.63 52.84 2.43
CA HIS A 133 -24.45 54.10 1.70
C HIS A 133 -23.13 54.80 2.08
N HIS A 134 -22.79 54.87 3.37
CA HIS A 134 -21.53 55.44 3.83
C HIS A 134 -20.34 54.60 3.35
N ALA A 135 -20.42 53.27 3.39
CA ALA A 135 -19.30 52.41 3.01
C ALA A 135 -18.95 52.53 1.50
N VAL A 136 -19.96 52.65 0.63
CA VAL A 136 -19.77 52.90 -0.81
C VAL A 136 -19.33 54.34 -1.08
N HIS A 137 -19.94 55.33 -0.42
CA HIS A 137 -19.57 56.74 -0.59
C HIS A 137 -18.15 57.05 -0.11
N GLN A 138 -17.71 56.47 1.01
CA GLN A 138 -16.31 56.62 1.47
C GLN A 138 -15.33 55.98 0.49
N LEU A 139 -15.63 54.79 -0.04
CA LEU A 139 -14.80 54.18 -1.10
C LEU A 139 -14.70 55.07 -2.35
N TYR A 140 -15.77 55.79 -2.71
CA TYR A 140 -15.76 56.78 -3.80
C TYR A 140 -14.91 58.01 -3.47
N LEU A 141 -15.02 58.57 -2.25
CA LEU A 141 -14.24 59.72 -1.79
C LEU A 141 -12.74 59.40 -1.65
N ASP A 142 -12.39 58.25 -1.05
CA ASP A 142 -11.00 57.78 -0.85
C ASP A 142 -10.22 57.65 -2.16
N ARG A 143 -10.93 57.51 -3.29
CA ARG A 143 -10.35 57.43 -4.65
C ARG A 143 -10.33 58.77 -5.39
N GLY A 144 -10.74 59.87 -4.74
CA GLY A 144 -10.66 61.21 -5.30
C GLY A 144 -11.73 61.52 -6.35
N SER A 145 -12.95 61.00 -6.16
CA SER A 145 -14.08 61.15 -7.10
C SER A 145 -13.79 60.55 -8.50
N PRO A 146 -13.78 59.21 -8.63
CA PRO A 146 -13.48 58.51 -9.88
C PRO A 146 -14.32 58.99 -11.07
N SER A 147 -13.71 58.96 -12.25
CA SER A 147 -14.31 59.43 -13.51
C SER A 147 -15.36 58.47 -14.07
N ALA A 148 -15.22 57.19 -13.75
CA ALA A 148 -16.13 56.13 -14.14
C ALA A 148 -16.22 55.03 -13.08
N ILE A 149 -17.33 54.29 -13.11
CA ILE A 149 -17.49 53.02 -12.41
C ILE A 149 -17.72 51.88 -13.41
N GLY A 150 -17.46 50.65 -12.98
CA GLY A 150 -17.76 49.42 -13.68
C GLY A 150 -18.57 48.50 -12.79
N ILE A 151 -19.47 47.73 -13.41
CA ILE A 151 -20.23 46.69 -12.72
C ILE A 151 -19.83 45.34 -13.34
N CYS A 152 -19.23 44.49 -12.51
CA CYS A 152 -18.79 43.16 -12.90
C CYS A 152 -19.62 42.12 -12.13
N LEU A 153 -20.07 41.06 -12.79
CA LEU A 153 -20.65 39.90 -12.13
C LEU A 153 -19.53 39.01 -11.60
N SER A 154 -19.72 38.48 -10.39
CA SER A 154 -18.86 37.42 -9.86
C SER A 154 -19.68 36.14 -9.72
N VAL A 155 -19.22 35.08 -10.37
CA VAL A 155 -19.68 33.70 -10.16
C VAL A 155 -18.45 32.90 -9.76
N SER A 156 -18.40 32.42 -8.53
CA SER A 156 -17.29 31.59 -8.08
C SER A 156 -17.77 30.38 -7.27
N PHE A 157 -16.91 29.37 -7.18
CA PHE A 157 -17.05 28.29 -6.22
C PHE A 157 -16.13 28.55 -5.04
N SER A 158 -16.56 28.22 -3.83
CA SER A 158 -15.75 28.37 -2.62
C SER A 158 -14.52 27.46 -2.67
N GLY A 159 -13.35 28.08 -2.83
CA GLY A 159 -12.06 27.41 -2.98
C GLY A 159 -11.09 28.19 -3.87
N ASP A 160 -9.78 28.06 -3.64
CA ASP A 160 -8.74 28.69 -4.47
C ASP A 160 -8.38 27.82 -5.69
N VAL A 161 -9.32 27.67 -6.63
CA VAL A 161 -9.11 26.86 -7.84
C VAL A 161 -9.62 27.57 -9.10
N VAL A 162 -8.71 28.09 -9.91
CA VAL A 162 -8.97 28.33 -11.34
C VAL A 162 -9.19 26.95 -11.98
N PRO A 163 -10.32 26.67 -12.66
CA PRO A 163 -11.13 27.61 -13.44
C PRO A 163 -12.48 28.06 -12.82
N TYR A 164 -12.76 27.77 -11.55
CA TYR A 164 -14.09 27.98 -10.94
C TYR A 164 -14.39 29.42 -10.49
N ALA A 165 -13.65 30.41 -11.00
CA ALA A 165 -13.94 31.82 -10.79
C ALA A 165 -14.17 32.47 -12.17
N LYS A 166 -15.38 32.98 -12.39
CA LYS A 166 -15.81 33.66 -13.62
C LYS A 166 -16.23 35.07 -13.27
N ILE A 167 -15.62 36.04 -13.94
CA ILE A 167 -16.00 37.46 -13.84
C ILE A 167 -16.41 37.93 -15.23
N SER A 168 -17.61 38.50 -15.34
CA SER A 168 -18.20 38.98 -16.59
C SER A 168 -18.64 40.44 -16.44
N ALA A 169 -18.48 41.25 -17.48
CA ALA A 169 -18.92 42.65 -17.42
C ALA A 169 -20.44 42.77 -17.61
N VAL A 170 -21.12 43.46 -16.69
CA VAL A 170 -22.47 44.02 -16.92
C VAL A 170 -22.36 45.28 -17.77
N ARG A 171 -21.39 46.13 -17.39
CA ARG A 171 -20.94 47.31 -18.12
C ARG A 171 -19.56 47.70 -17.62
N GLU A 172 -18.58 47.74 -18.52
CA GLU A 172 -17.19 48.04 -18.17
C GLU A 172 -16.94 49.51 -17.83
N ARG A 173 -17.79 50.43 -18.33
CA ARG A 173 -17.65 51.86 -18.06
C ARG A 173 -19.00 52.58 -18.02
N ILE A 174 -19.27 53.20 -16.88
CA ILE A 174 -20.42 54.09 -16.59
C ILE A 174 -19.80 55.43 -16.18
N LEU A 175 -20.12 56.51 -16.88
CA LEU A 175 -19.51 57.83 -16.64
C LEU A 175 -20.15 58.53 -15.44
N SER A 176 -19.45 59.51 -14.85
CA SER A 176 -19.92 60.30 -13.70
C SER A 176 -21.20 61.13 -13.92
N SER A 177 -21.73 61.19 -15.15
CA SER A 177 -23.08 61.69 -15.43
C SER A 177 -24.19 60.71 -15.06
N ASP A 178 -23.88 59.41 -15.06
CA ASP A 178 -24.86 58.32 -15.06
C ASP A 178 -24.95 57.62 -13.68
N PHE A 179 -24.00 57.89 -12.80
CA PHE A 179 -23.95 57.40 -11.42
C PHE A 179 -23.85 58.56 -10.42
N SER A 180 -24.29 58.34 -9.18
CA SER A 180 -24.17 59.33 -8.10
C SER A 180 -24.18 58.65 -6.74
N TYR A 181 -23.31 59.09 -5.84
CA TYR A 181 -23.24 58.62 -4.46
C TYR A 181 -23.39 59.82 -3.52
N SER A 182 -24.51 59.86 -2.81
CA SER A 182 -24.82 60.91 -1.82
C SER A 182 -24.27 60.61 -0.41
N THR A 183 -24.62 61.43 0.57
CA THR A 183 -24.47 61.11 2.00
C THR A 183 -25.83 60.76 2.61
N CYS A 184 -25.91 59.64 3.30
CA CYS A 184 -27.03 59.35 4.19
C CYS A 184 -26.86 60.13 5.51
N SER A 185 -27.94 60.64 6.10
CA SER A 185 -27.89 61.60 7.21
C SER A 185 -28.49 61.10 8.53
N GLU A 186 -28.74 59.80 8.66
CA GLU A 186 -29.24 59.20 9.91
C GLU A 186 -28.09 58.93 10.91
N PRO A 187 -28.32 59.10 12.23
CA PRO A 187 -27.32 58.75 13.23
C PRO A 187 -27.04 57.24 13.21
N ARG A 188 -25.76 56.86 13.41
CA ARG A 188 -25.39 55.46 13.58
C ARG A 188 -26.09 54.87 14.80
N SER A 189 -26.81 53.77 14.62
CA SER A 189 -27.23 52.91 15.72
C SER A 189 -26.24 51.76 15.91
N GLY A 190 -26.33 51.08 17.06
CA GLY A 190 -25.69 49.79 17.29
C GLY A 190 -26.57 48.59 16.95
N ASN A 191 -27.68 48.80 16.23
CA ASN A 191 -28.66 47.75 15.94
C ASN A 191 -28.10 46.75 14.93
N CYS A 192 -28.56 45.50 15.05
CA CYS A 192 -28.42 44.50 14.00
C CYS A 192 -29.76 43.80 13.75
N MET A 193 -30.01 43.43 12.50
CA MET A 193 -31.20 42.73 12.05
C MET A 193 -30.82 41.30 11.61
N LEU A 194 -31.62 40.32 12.02
CA LEU A 194 -31.58 38.98 11.47
C LEU A 194 -32.33 38.93 10.13
N VAL A 195 -31.71 38.37 9.09
CA VAL A 195 -32.36 38.16 7.79
C VAL A 195 -33.40 37.03 7.88
N PRO A 196 -34.67 37.27 7.52
CA PRO A 196 -35.72 36.27 7.58
C PRO A 196 -35.49 35.10 6.60
N ASP A 197 -36.15 33.98 6.87
CA ASP A 197 -36.20 32.78 6.00
C ASP A 197 -34.86 32.14 5.58
N THR A 198 -33.75 32.55 6.19
CA THR A 198 -32.42 31.97 5.96
C THR A 198 -32.39 30.48 6.28
N GLU A 199 -31.72 29.69 5.42
CA GLU A 199 -31.54 28.24 5.62
C GLU A 199 -30.70 27.93 6.88
N GLN A 200 -31.28 27.16 7.81
CA GLN A 200 -30.59 26.72 9.04
C GLN A 200 -29.84 25.40 8.86
N ASN A 201 -30.40 24.44 8.13
CA ASN A 201 -29.81 23.13 7.93
C ASN A 201 -28.78 23.18 6.81
N VAL A 202 -27.52 22.87 7.10
CA VAL A 202 -26.44 22.90 6.10
C VAL A 202 -25.72 21.57 6.06
N THR A 203 -25.40 21.11 4.85
CA THR A 203 -24.60 19.90 4.61
C THR A 203 -23.27 20.27 3.99
N ILE A 204 -22.19 19.96 4.70
CA ILE A 204 -20.81 20.18 4.30
C ILE A 204 -20.25 18.86 3.79
N TYR A 205 -19.63 18.87 2.61
CA TYR A 205 -19.00 17.69 2.01
C TYR A 205 -17.48 17.76 2.18
N SER A 206 -16.92 16.81 2.94
CA SER A 206 -15.47 16.73 3.18
C SER A 206 -14.71 16.30 1.92
N SER A 207 -13.39 16.51 1.95
CA SER A 207 -12.43 16.15 0.90
C SER A 207 -12.68 16.77 -0.48
N MET A 208 -13.63 17.71 -0.58
CA MET A 208 -13.94 18.44 -1.81
C MET A 208 -13.20 19.78 -1.86
N ASP A 209 -13.66 20.74 -1.08
CA ASP A 209 -13.14 22.12 -1.07
C ASP A 209 -13.69 22.85 0.16
N ASN A 210 -13.21 24.06 0.40
CA ASN A 210 -13.63 24.89 1.51
C ASN A 210 -15.09 25.35 1.38
N THR A 211 -15.81 25.51 2.49
CA THR A 211 -17.23 25.89 2.51
C THR A 211 -17.51 26.98 3.56
N PRO A 212 -17.90 28.20 3.15
CA PRO A 212 -18.19 29.30 4.07
C PRO A 212 -19.63 29.24 4.59
N LEU A 213 -19.81 29.51 5.88
CA LEU A 213 -21.07 29.92 6.50
C LEU A 213 -20.96 31.40 6.86
N VAL A 214 -21.78 32.22 6.22
CA VAL A 214 -21.81 33.67 6.42
C VAL A 214 -23.01 34.00 7.29
N CYS A 215 -22.77 34.52 8.49
CA CYS A 215 -23.83 34.81 9.46
C CYS A 215 -24.87 35.78 8.87
N PRO A 216 -26.17 35.44 8.89
CA PRO A 216 -27.23 36.20 8.23
C PRO A 216 -27.73 37.37 9.08
N ILE A 217 -26.79 38.07 9.73
CA ILE A 217 -27.06 39.22 10.58
C ILE A 217 -26.42 40.45 9.93
N VAL A 218 -27.24 41.45 9.66
CA VAL A 218 -26.85 42.73 9.07
C VAL A 218 -26.80 43.78 10.16
N CYS A 219 -25.69 44.51 10.29
CA CYS A 219 -25.50 45.51 11.35
C CYS A 219 -25.43 46.94 10.81
N ALA A 220 -25.99 47.88 11.57
CA ALA A 220 -25.90 49.32 11.30
C ALA A 220 -24.51 49.91 11.61
N ASP A 221 -23.70 49.21 12.40
CA ASP A 221 -22.27 49.49 12.55
C ASP A 221 -21.42 48.31 12.07
N SER A 222 -20.57 48.54 11.07
CA SER A 222 -19.59 47.57 10.56
C SER A 222 -18.49 47.22 11.57
N ALA A 223 -18.27 48.04 12.60
CA ALA A 223 -17.36 47.71 13.70
C ALA A 223 -17.94 46.67 14.67
N THR A 224 -19.23 46.32 14.56
CA THR A 224 -19.88 45.32 15.42
C THR A 224 -19.11 43.99 15.41
N SER A 225 -18.86 43.46 16.60
CA SER A 225 -18.20 42.17 16.80
C SER A 225 -19.20 41.03 16.61
N PHE A 226 -18.79 40.04 15.82
CA PHE A 226 -19.51 38.78 15.69
C PHE A 226 -18.89 37.77 16.66
N THR A 227 -19.72 37.07 17.43
CA THR A 227 -19.28 35.97 18.29
C THR A 227 -19.88 34.67 17.79
N PHE A 228 -19.02 33.66 17.62
CA PHE A 228 -19.42 32.33 17.17
C PHE A 228 -19.35 31.30 18.31
N TYR A 229 -20.21 30.29 18.21
CA TYR A 229 -20.26 29.15 19.12
C TYR A 229 -20.43 27.86 18.31
N GLN A 230 -19.75 26.78 18.70
CA GLN A 230 -20.04 25.41 18.25
C GLN A 230 -20.54 24.62 19.46
N ASN A 231 -21.72 24.00 19.37
CA ASN A 231 -22.32 23.20 20.44
C ASN A 231 -22.28 23.90 21.82
N GLY A 232 -22.55 25.21 21.85
CA GLY A 232 -22.49 26.06 23.04
C GLY A 232 -21.09 26.52 23.48
N GLN A 233 -20.01 25.95 22.97
CA GLN A 233 -18.64 26.40 23.25
C GLN A 233 -18.29 27.63 22.39
N LYS A 234 -17.80 28.71 23.03
CA LYS A 234 -17.40 29.93 22.31
C LYS A 234 -16.17 29.65 21.46
N LEU A 235 -16.26 29.98 20.17
CA LEU A 235 -15.15 29.91 19.25
C LEU A 235 -14.32 31.19 19.39
N ILE A 236 -13.04 31.03 19.71
CA ILE A 236 -12.12 32.15 19.98
C ILE A 236 -11.09 32.19 18.86
N PRO A 237 -11.08 33.24 18.01
CA PRO A 237 -9.99 33.43 17.06
C PRO A 237 -8.70 33.79 17.81
N ALA A 238 -7.58 33.29 17.32
CA ALA A 238 -6.24 33.72 17.71
C ALA A 238 -5.97 35.15 17.21
N SER A 239 -4.73 35.62 17.38
CA SER A 239 -4.35 37.00 17.03
C SER A 239 -4.36 37.31 15.52
N SER A 240 -4.31 36.29 14.67
CA SER A 240 -4.28 36.36 13.20
C SER A 240 -5.66 36.64 12.57
N ASP A 241 -5.64 37.17 11.33
CA ASP A 241 -6.86 37.50 10.58
C ASP A 241 -7.77 36.28 10.36
N TRP A 242 -7.19 35.11 10.11
CA TRP A 242 -7.84 33.80 10.15
C TRP A 242 -7.24 32.94 11.26
N SER A 243 -8.05 32.12 11.91
CA SER A 243 -7.63 31.20 12.97
C SER A 243 -8.33 29.85 12.82
N ASP A 244 -7.57 28.77 12.82
CA ASP A 244 -8.10 27.41 12.90
C ASP A 244 -8.64 27.13 14.31
N PHE A 245 -9.77 26.43 14.39
CA PHE A 245 -10.40 26.02 15.64
C PHE A 245 -10.37 24.50 15.81
N GLY A 246 -9.86 24.04 16.96
CA GLY A 246 -9.65 22.62 17.22
C GLY A 246 -8.47 22.05 16.42
N ALA A 247 -8.42 20.72 16.30
CA ALA A 247 -7.28 20.05 15.65
C ALA A 247 -7.37 20.01 14.11
N GLN A 248 -8.57 20.03 13.53
CA GLN A 248 -8.80 19.92 12.08
C GLN A 248 -10.13 20.56 11.65
N GLY A 249 -10.17 21.15 10.45
CA GLY A 249 -11.40 21.26 9.66
C GLY A 249 -12.18 22.59 9.68
N VAL A 250 -11.98 23.49 10.64
CA VAL A 250 -12.78 24.74 10.76
C VAL A 250 -11.86 25.92 11.02
N ARG A 251 -12.05 27.02 10.27
CA ARG A 251 -11.38 28.31 10.48
C ARG A 251 -12.37 29.47 10.60
N ILE A 252 -11.98 30.50 11.34
CA ILE A 252 -12.82 31.67 11.63
C ILE A 252 -11.96 32.92 11.47
N ALA A 253 -12.50 33.94 10.79
CA ALA A 253 -11.79 35.20 10.64
C ALA A 253 -12.14 36.19 11.76
N ARG A 254 -11.10 36.78 12.39
CA ARG A 254 -11.18 37.63 13.58
C ARG A 254 -12.11 38.84 13.44
N THR A 255 -12.17 39.43 12.25
CA THR A 255 -12.98 40.61 11.96
C THR A 255 -14.26 40.30 11.20
N SER A 256 -14.51 39.03 10.83
CA SER A 256 -15.54 38.63 9.88
C SER A 256 -16.88 38.25 10.54
N ASN A 257 -17.91 38.14 9.71
CA ASN A 257 -19.15 37.42 9.98
C ASN A 257 -19.14 35.99 9.40
N ILE A 258 -17.97 35.35 9.28
CA ILE A 258 -17.77 34.12 8.49
C ILE A 258 -17.08 33.02 9.30
N ILE A 259 -17.65 31.82 9.29
CA ILE A 259 -16.96 30.56 9.59
C ILE A 259 -16.66 29.87 8.26
N GLU A 260 -15.52 29.22 8.10
CA GLU A 260 -15.24 28.41 6.93
C GLU A 260 -14.78 27.00 7.32
N PHE A 261 -15.40 25.99 6.74
CA PHE A 261 -15.00 24.59 6.85
C PHE A 261 -13.97 24.30 5.78
N SER A 262 -12.79 23.81 6.16
CA SER A 262 -11.77 23.40 5.18
C SER A 262 -12.13 22.06 4.54
N LYS A 263 -11.48 21.72 3.42
CA LYS A 263 -11.60 20.39 2.80
C LYS A 263 -11.33 19.22 3.77
N ASP A 264 -10.54 19.42 4.83
CA ASP A 264 -10.11 18.38 5.77
C ASP A 264 -11.06 18.22 6.98
N VAL A 265 -12.27 18.81 6.90
CA VAL A 265 -13.35 18.64 7.88
C VAL A 265 -13.76 17.17 8.04
N THR A 266 -14.03 16.75 9.28
CA THR A 266 -14.52 15.41 9.62
C THR A 266 -15.92 15.46 10.25
N SER A 267 -16.55 14.30 10.44
CA SER A 267 -17.83 14.18 11.17
C SER A 267 -17.80 14.76 12.59
N SER A 268 -16.62 14.87 13.22
CA SER A 268 -16.49 15.49 14.56
C SER A 268 -16.74 17.01 14.56
N GLN A 269 -16.74 17.66 13.40
CA GLN A 269 -17.10 19.08 13.23
C GLN A 269 -18.61 19.27 12.92
N ALA A 270 -19.43 18.23 12.94
CA ALA A 270 -20.89 18.40 12.86
C ALA A 270 -21.48 19.00 14.16
N GLY A 271 -22.66 19.61 14.09
CA GLY A 271 -23.39 20.11 15.25
C GLY A 271 -24.03 21.49 15.06
N GLU A 272 -24.36 22.13 16.18
CA GLU A 272 -24.93 23.48 16.22
C GLU A 272 -23.84 24.54 16.07
N TYR A 273 -23.98 25.45 15.09
CA TYR A 273 -23.12 26.62 14.91
C TYR A 273 -23.93 27.90 15.05
N ARG A 274 -23.74 28.61 16.16
CA ARG A 274 -24.49 29.83 16.49
C ARG A 274 -23.64 31.08 16.33
N CYS A 275 -24.15 32.08 15.63
CA CYS A 275 -23.53 33.41 15.50
C CYS A 275 -24.39 34.49 16.17
N ILE A 276 -23.73 35.44 16.85
CA ILE A 276 -24.37 36.52 17.62
C ILE A 276 -23.69 37.86 17.28
N ALA A 277 -24.48 38.89 16.98
CA ALA A 277 -24.04 40.28 16.78
C ALA A 277 -25.16 41.26 17.11
N GLY A 278 -24.85 42.36 17.82
CA GLY A 278 -25.81 43.43 18.17
C GLY A 278 -27.11 42.99 18.83
N GLY A 279 -27.09 41.90 19.62
CA GLY A 279 -28.27 41.31 20.25
C GLY A 279 -29.06 40.32 19.36
N ALA A 280 -28.86 40.34 18.05
CA ALA A 280 -29.38 39.32 17.15
C ALA A 280 -28.56 38.02 17.25
N SER A 281 -29.23 36.87 17.03
CA SER A 281 -28.63 35.53 17.08
C SER A 281 -29.21 34.65 15.98
N PHE A 282 -28.38 33.85 15.33
CA PHE A 282 -28.79 32.83 14.37
C PHE A 282 -28.03 31.52 14.61
N THR A 283 -28.67 30.39 14.32
CA THR A 283 -28.13 29.04 14.49
C THR A 283 -28.22 28.27 13.18
N TYR A 284 -27.08 27.74 12.74
CA TYR A 284 -26.97 26.70 11.73
C TYR A 284 -26.92 25.31 12.38
N TYR A 285 -27.58 24.33 11.77
CA TYR A 285 -27.45 22.91 12.09
C TYR A 285 -26.60 22.26 10.99
N VAL A 286 -25.33 22.01 11.31
CA VAL A 286 -24.32 21.54 10.36
C VAL A 286 -24.20 20.03 10.41
N SER A 287 -24.45 19.39 9.27
CA SER A 287 -24.14 18.00 8.99
C SER A 287 -22.86 17.92 8.16
N VAL A 288 -21.95 17.00 8.49
CA VAL A 288 -20.72 16.76 7.71
C VAL A 288 -20.80 15.37 7.08
N VAL A 289 -20.79 15.34 5.75
CA VAL A 289 -20.85 14.13 4.93
C VAL A 289 -19.47 13.88 4.33
N SER A 290 -18.92 12.69 4.60
CA SER A 290 -17.71 12.19 3.96
C SER A 290 -18.08 11.11 2.98
N MET A 291 -17.81 11.36 1.70
CA MET A 291 -17.87 10.37 0.63
C MET A 291 -16.83 9.27 0.88
N PRO A 292 -16.97 8.08 0.26
CA PRO A 292 -16.00 7.00 0.45
C PRO A 292 -14.58 7.46 0.11
N THR A 293 -13.66 7.28 1.04
CA THR A 293 -12.23 7.57 0.84
C THR A 293 -11.38 6.37 1.24
N PHE A 294 -10.37 6.07 0.42
CA PHE A 294 -9.33 5.10 0.74
C PHE A 294 -8.28 5.75 1.66
N SER A 295 -8.66 6.01 2.91
CA SER A 295 -7.77 6.58 3.93
C SER A 295 -6.94 5.48 4.59
N ALA A 296 -5.62 5.63 4.62
CA ALA A 296 -4.67 4.60 5.03
C ALA A 296 -4.57 4.40 6.56
N SER A 297 -5.61 3.84 7.19
CA SER A 297 -5.55 2.92 8.35
C SER A 297 -6.96 2.67 8.89
N ILE A 298 -7.51 1.47 8.68
CA ILE A 298 -8.77 1.02 9.27
C ILE A 298 -8.42 0.10 10.44
N GLY A 299 -8.75 0.53 11.67
CA GLY A 299 -8.46 -0.25 12.88
C GLY A 299 -6.98 -0.59 13.08
N GLY A 300 -6.06 0.25 12.57
CA GLY A 300 -4.62 -0.01 12.59
C GLY A 300 -4.06 -0.78 11.39
N GLN A 301 -4.88 -1.14 10.39
CA GLN A 301 -4.44 -1.86 9.17
C GLN A 301 -4.62 -1.03 7.89
N THR A 302 -3.61 -1.02 7.02
CA THR A 302 -3.52 -0.17 5.83
C THR A 302 -4.47 -0.62 4.72
N ALA A 303 -5.71 -0.14 4.74
CA ALA A 303 -6.80 -0.59 3.87
C ALA A 303 -6.72 -0.16 2.39
N THR A 304 -5.52 -0.01 1.86
CA THR A 304 -5.24 0.26 0.45
C THR A 304 -4.68 -1.00 -0.22
N VAL A 305 -5.10 -1.23 -1.48
CA VAL A 305 -4.45 -2.23 -2.34
C VAL A 305 -3.05 -1.71 -2.65
N PRO A 306 -1.99 -2.52 -2.51
CA PRO A 306 -0.64 -2.15 -2.96
C PRO A 306 -0.64 -1.87 -4.46
N SER A 307 0.13 -0.88 -4.89
CA SER A 307 0.28 -0.55 -6.32
C SER A 307 0.85 -1.71 -7.15
N LYS A 308 1.61 -2.60 -6.51
CA LYS A 308 2.11 -3.85 -7.10
C LYS A 308 2.15 -4.97 -6.07
N VAL A 309 1.73 -6.17 -6.45
CA VAL A 309 1.77 -7.37 -5.60
C VAL A 309 2.42 -8.52 -6.36
N PHE A 310 3.47 -9.11 -5.79
CA PHE A 310 4.07 -10.36 -6.23
C PHE A 310 3.53 -11.54 -5.42
N ALA A 311 3.17 -12.62 -6.09
CA ALA A 311 2.90 -13.91 -5.47
C ALA A 311 3.43 -15.06 -6.34
N MET A 312 3.95 -16.10 -5.70
CA MET A 312 4.54 -17.25 -6.38
C MET A 312 3.46 -18.28 -6.76
N GLN A 313 3.65 -18.94 -7.90
CA GLN A 313 2.80 -20.05 -8.36
C GLN A 313 2.62 -21.12 -7.27
N GLY A 314 1.38 -21.56 -7.06
CA GLY A 314 1.01 -22.55 -6.04
C GLY A 314 0.97 -22.02 -4.60
N GLU A 315 1.23 -20.72 -4.37
CA GLU A 315 1.01 -20.08 -3.08
C GLU A 315 -0.41 -19.51 -2.95
N SER A 316 -0.84 -19.27 -1.70
CA SER A 316 -2.04 -18.51 -1.41
C SER A 316 -1.70 -17.02 -1.26
N LEU A 317 -2.44 -16.17 -1.97
CA LEU A 317 -2.38 -14.71 -1.84
C LEU A 317 -3.69 -14.20 -1.25
N SER A 318 -3.63 -13.18 -0.40
CA SER A 318 -4.80 -12.35 -0.09
C SER A 318 -4.41 -10.88 -0.06
N TYR A 319 -5.35 -10.02 -0.39
CA TYR A 319 -5.23 -8.57 -0.28
C TYR A 319 -6.58 -7.99 0.11
N SER A 320 -6.58 -6.81 0.73
CA SER A 320 -7.83 -6.14 1.08
C SER A 320 -7.80 -4.66 0.76
N CYS A 321 -8.99 -4.12 0.59
CA CYS A 321 -9.24 -2.71 0.42
C CYS A 321 -10.40 -2.31 1.32
N GLY A 322 -10.39 -1.07 1.79
CA GLY A 322 -11.48 -0.55 2.59
C GLY A 322 -11.58 0.95 2.47
N VAL A 323 -12.76 1.46 2.79
CA VAL A 323 -13.10 2.88 2.70
C VAL A 323 -13.73 3.36 3.99
N THR A 324 -13.40 4.60 4.34
CA THR A 324 -14.04 5.37 5.40
C THR A 324 -15.02 6.37 4.79
N TYR A 325 -16.15 6.57 5.47
CA TYR A 325 -17.23 7.48 5.08
C TYR A 325 -18.05 7.88 6.31
N SER A 326 -18.82 8.96 6.22
CA SER A 326 -19.67 9.43 7.32
C SER A 326 -20.86 10.24 6.83
N GLY A 327 -21.97 10.22 7.57
CA GLY A 327 -23.14 11.05 7.26
C GLY A 327 -23.91 10.66 5.99
N LEU A 328 -23.56 9.55 5.34
CA LEU A 328 -24.29 8.98 4.22
C LEU A 328 -25.59 8.31 4.68
N SER A 329 -26.65 8.46 3.89
CA SER A 329 -27.94 7.80 4.07
C SER A 329 -28.01 6.43 3.39
N SER A 330 -27.24 6.24 2.31
CA SER A 330 -27.07 5.00 1.58
C SER A 330 -25.85 4.21 2.08
N THR A 331 -25.93 2.88 2.04
CA THR A 331 -24.78 2.01 2.29
C THR A 331 -23.77 2.12 1.15
N VAL A 332 -22.48 2.27 1.48
CA VAL A 332 -21.38 2.19 0.51
C VAL A 332 -21.22 0.75 0.03
N SER A 333 -21.19 0.55 -1.29
CA SER A 333 -20.93 -0.75 -1.91
C SER A 333 -19.46 -0.86 -2.29
N LEU A 334 -18.76 -1.91 -1.82
CA LEU A 334 -17.44 -2.29 -2.30
C LEU A 334 -17.56 -3.40 -3.35
N GLN A 335 -16.99 -3.16 -4.53
CA GLN A 335 -17.01 -4.08 -5.65
C GLN A 335 -15.59 -4.42 -6.14
N PRO A 336 -15.28 -5.71 -6.36
CA PRO A 336 -14.01 -6.16 -6.90
C PRO A 336 -14.06 -6.15 -8.43
N LEU A 337 -13.16 -5.39 -9.07
CA LEU A 337 -13.00 -5.37 -10.52
C LEU A 337 -11.66 -6.00 -10.90
N PHE A 338 -11.71 -7.06 -11.70
CA PHE A 338 -10.52 -7.78 -12.17
C PHE A 338 -10.32 -7.47 -13.65
N PHE A 339 -9.11 -7.11 -14.05
CA PHE A 339 -8.77 -6.84 -15.45
C PHE A 339 -7.68 -7.79 -15.92
N LEU A 340 -7.92 -8.47 -17.03
CA LEU A 340 -6.92 -9.30 -17.70
C LEU A 340 -6.33 -8.54 -18.89
N PRO A 341 -5.03 -8.70 -19.16
CA PRO A 341 -4.40 -8.15 -20.35
C PRO A 341 -4.92 -8.90 -21.58
N SER A 342 -5.21 -8.18 -22.65
CA SER A 342 -5.39 -8.72 -23.99
C SER A 342 -4.42 -8.02 -24.95
N VAL A 343 -3.81 -8.79 -25.85
CA VAL A 343 -2.86 -8.28 -26.83
C VAL A 343 -3.51 -8.38 -28.21
N SER A 344 -3.81 -7.24 -28.80
CA SER A 344 -4.18 -7.13 -30.21
C SER A 344 -3.19 -6.21 -30.91
N SER A 345 -2.56 -6.69 -31.98
CA SER A 345 -1.79 -5.83 -32.90
C SER A 345 -0.70 -4.97 -32.23
N SER A 346 0.03 -5.53 -31.26
CA SER A 346 1.05 -4.83 -30.43
C SER A 346 0.52 -3.82 -29.39
N VAL A 347 -0.80 -3.65 -29.27
CA VAL A 347 -1.43 -2.83 -28.23
C VAL A 347 -1.84 -3.72 -27.07
N LEU A 348 -1.41 -3.36 -25.86
CA LEU A 348 -1.87 -3.96 -24.61
C LEU A 348 -3.17 -3.26 -24.17
N THR A 349 -4.28 -3.98 -24.20
CA THR A 349 -5.57 -3.53 -23.66
C THR A 349 -5.89 -4.31 -22.37
N TRP A 350 -6.74 -3.73 -21.53
CA TRP A 350 -7.19 -4.35 -20.27
C TRP A 350 -8.69 -4.63 -20.36
N THR A 351 -9.08 -5.89 -20.23
CA THR A 351 -10.48 -6.32 -20.33
C THR A 351 -11.00 -6.69 -18.95
N GLU A 352 -12.03 -5.96 -18.49
CA GLU A 352 -12.73 -6.25 -17.24
C GLU A 352 -13.35 -7.65 -17.27
N GLN A 353 -13.26 -8.37 -16.15
CA GLN A 353 -13.79 -9.70 -15.94
C GLN A 353 -14.78 -9.69 -14.79
N SER A 354 -15.90 -10.42 -14.97
CA SER A 354 -16.75 -10.78 -13.83
C SER A 354 -15.97 -11.66 -12.84
N VAL A 355 -16.37 -11.67 -11.57
CA VAL A 355 -15.77 -12.54 -10.55
C VAL A 355 -15.81 -14.01 -10.97
N ALA A 356 -16.89 -14.47 -11.62
CA ALA A 356 -17.02 -15.82 -12.13
C ALA A 356 -16.06 -16.09 -13.30
N SER A 357 -15.94 -15.15 -14.25
CA SER A 357 -14.99 -15.23 -15.37
C SER A 357 -13.55 -15.31 -14.86
N PHE A 358 -13.19 -14.45 -13.91
CA PHE A 358 -11.87 -14.43 -13.29
C PHE A 358 -11.60 -15.69 -12.44
N ASN A 359 -12.60 -16.22 -11.72
CA ASN A 359 -12.44 -17.49 -10.99
C ASN A 359 -12.24 -18.68 -11.93
N ASN A 360 -13.03 -18.80 -13.00
CA ASN A 360 -12.85 -19.84 -14.02
C ASN A 360 -11.49 -19.73 -14.72
N PHE A 361 -10.97 -18.52 -14.85
CA PHE A 361 -9.65 -18.25 -15.39
C PHE A 361 -8.52 -18.66 -14.45
N VAL A 362 -8.64 -18.35 -13.15
CA VAL A 362 -7.68 -18.71 -12.11
C VAL A 362 -7.75 -20.21 -11.76
N SER A 363 -8.91 -20.85 -11.91
CA SER A 363 -9.11 -22.29 -11.69
C SER A 363 -10.01 -22.91 -12.78
N PRO A 364 -9.44 -23.29 -13.93
CA PRO A 364 -10.19 -23.93 -15.03
C PRO A 364 -10.81 -25.28 -14.65
N SER A 365 -10.36 -25.91 -13.56
CA SER A 365 -10.89 -27.16 -13.01
C SER A 365 -12.18 -26.99 -12.19
N GLY A 366 -12.72 -25.77 -12.08
CA GLY A 366 -14.06 -25.51 -11.52
C GLY A 366 -14.13 -25.40 -10.00
N SER A 367 -13.00 -25.43 -9.28
CA SER A 367 -12.96 -25.10 -7.86
C SER A 367 -12.94 -23.58 -7.63
N SER A 368 -13.61 -23.10 -6.58
CA SER A 368 -13.62 -21.68 -6.19
C SER A 368 -12.28 -21.24 -5.60
N ALA A 369 -11.29 -21.00 -6.46
CA ALA A 369 -9.96 -20.54 -6.05
C ALA A 369 -9.94 -19.08 -5.59
N VAL A 370 -10.91 -18.25 -6.01
CA VAL A 370 -11.07 -16.86 -5.56
C VAL A 370 -12.23 -16.76 -4.59
N SER A 371 -11.98 -16.30 -3.36
CA SER A 371 -13.00 -16.00 -2.37
C SER A 371 -12.97 -14.52 -1.99
N ILE A 372 -14.15 -13.93 -1.84
CA ILE A 372 -14.32 -12.50 -1.56
C ILE A 372 -15.21 -12.38 -0.32
N SER A 373 -14.76 -11.61 0.67
CA SER A 373 -15.49 -11.40 1.93
C SER A 373 -15.53 -9.93 2.30
N THR A 374 -16.71 -9.46 2.71
CA THR A 374 -16.92 -8.10 3.22
C THR A 374 -17.26 -8.16 4.72
N PRO A 375 -16.26 -8.30 5.61
CA PRO A 375 -16.51 -8.41 7.04
C PRO A 375 -17.07 -7.11 7.61
N ALA A 376 -17.95 -7.21 8.60
CA ALA A 376 -18.44 -6.07 9.35
C ALA A 376 -17.31 -5.47 10.21
N VAL A 377 -16.96 -4.20 9.97
CA VAL A 377 -15.85 -3.48 10.62
C VAL A 377 -16.29 -2.27 11.46
N GLY A 378 -17.59 -1.95 11.47
CA GLY A 378 -18.17 -0.83 12.23
C GLY A 378 -18.98 0.12 11.35
N ALA A 379 -19.58 1.14 11.96
CA ALA A 379 -20.28 2.19 11.23
C ALA A 379 -19.30 3.12 10.52
N GLY A 380 -19.63 3.58 9.30
CA GLY A 380 -18.77 4.47 8.51
C GLY A 380 -17.53 3.80 7.90
N VAL A 381 -17.47 2.46 7.90
CA VAL A 381 -16.34 1.70 7.40
C VAL A 381 -16.86 0.51 6.57
N GLN A 382 -16.29 0.30 5.39
CA GLN A 382 -16.42 -0.95 4.63
C GLN A 382 -15.04 -1.52 4.37
N LEU A 383 -14.91 -2.84 4.47
CA LEU A 383 -13.70 -3.59 4.14
C LEU A 383 -14.08 -4.76 3.22
N MET A 384 -13.27 -5.01 2.20
CA MET A 384 -13.37 -6.16 1.31
C MET A 384 -12.02 -6.86 1.26
N ASN A 385 -11.99 -8.14 1.61
CA ASN A 385 -10.85 -9.01 1.41
C ASN A 385 -11.08 -9.86 0.16
N VAL A 386 -10.05 -9.98 -0.67
CA VAL A 386 -9.97 -10.94 -1.77
C VAL A 386 -8.87 -11.94 -1.42
N SER A 387 -9.19 -13.23 -1.48
CA SER A 387 -8.22 -14.31 -1.25
C SER A 387 -8.21 -15.24 -2.46
N ILE A 388 -7.02 -15.68 -2.83
CA ILE A 388 -6.71 -16.52 -3.98
C ILE A 388 -5.97 -17.72 -3.41
N GLN A 389 -6.65 -18.87 -3.36
CA GLN A 389 -6.22 -20.07 -2.63
C GLN A 389 -4.97 -20.71 -3.22
N SER A 390 -4.80 -20.64 -4.54
CA SER A 390 -3.63 -21.12 -5.25
C SER A 390 -3.42 -20.26 -6.49
N VAL A 391 -2.25 -19.63 -6.58
CA VAL A 391 -1.82 -18.93 -7.79
C VAL A 391 -1.59 -19.96 -8.92
N PRO A 392 -2.23 -19.80 -10.09
CA PRO A 392 -2.16 -20.79 -11.16
C PRO A 392 -0.80 -20.76 -11.88
N PRO A 393 -0.49 -21.81 -12.67
CA PRO A 393 0.67 -21.80 -13.56
C PRO A 393 0.57 -20.69 -14.61
N GLN A 394 1.72 -20.30 -15.17
CA GLN A 394 1.79 -19.35 -16.27
C GLN A 394 0.98 -19.86 -17.48
N HIS A 395 0.00 -19.08 -17.93
CA HIS A 395 -0.82 -19.43 -19.10
C HIS A 395 -0.25 -18.78 -20.38
N PRO A 396 0.28 -19.55 -21.35
CA PRO A 396 1.03 -18.99 -22.48
C PRO A 396 0.24 -18.04 -23.40
N SER A 397 -1.09 -18.20 -23.47
CA SER A 397 -1.95 -17.49 -24.43
C SER A 397 -2.04 -15.97 -24.25
N PHE A 398 -1.52 -15.41 -23.16
CA PHE A 398 -1.56 -13.96 -22.89
C PHE A 398 -0.26 -13.24 -23.27
N GLY A 399 0.76 -13.95 -23.76
CA GLY A 399 2.03 -13.37 -24.18
C GLY A 399 2.90 -12.81 -23.04
N TYR A 400 2.46 -12.92 -21.79
CA TYR A 400 3.14 -12.41 -20.61
C TYR A 400 3.11 -13.41 -19.45
N ASN A 401 3.99 -13.18 -18.48
CA ASN A 401 3.89 -13.79 -17.15
C ASN A 401 2.53 -13.43 -16.54
N PHE A 402 1.86 -14.40 -15.94
CA PHE A 402 0.46 -14.31 -15.54
C PHE A 402 0.24 -13.08 -14.64
N THR A 403 -0.39 -12.04 -15.17
CA THR A 403 -0.52 -10.72 -14.54
C THR A 403 -1.96 -10.26 -14.71
N HIS A 404 -2.56 -9.75 -13.65
CA HIS A 404 -3.87 -9.11 -13.70
C HIS A 404 -3.85 -7.81 -12.91
N ARG A 405 -4.76 -6.89 -13.23
CA ARG A 405 -4.97 -5.68 -12.43
C ARG A 405 -6.21 -5.88 -11.57
N PHE A 406 -6.10 -5.53 -10.29
CA PHE A 406 -7.22 -5.50 -9.37
C PHE A 406 -7.54 -4.06 -9.01
N LEU A 407 -8.80 -3.64 -9.22
CA LEU A 407 -9.34 -2.40 -8.70
C LEU A 407 -10.46 -2.71 -7.70
N CYS A 408 -10.38 -2.07 -6.54
CA CYS A 408 -11.45 -1.98 -5.57
C CYS A 408 -12.26 -0.72 -5.85
N ASN A 409 -13.53 -0.90 -6.24
CA ASN A 409 -14.46 0.17 -6.58
C ASN A 409 -15.43 0.41 -5.42
N ALA A 410 -15.38 1.59 -4.81
CA ALA A 410 -16.29 2.00 -3.74
C ALA A 410 -17.35 2.94 -4.31
N THR A 411 -18.61 2.56 -4.22
CA THR A 411 -19.73 3.29 -4.84
C THR A 411 -20.84 3.65 -3.87
N VAL A 412 -21.47 4.80 -4.13
CA VAL A 412 -22.64 5.34 -3.43
C VAL A 412 -23.66 5.73 -4.48
N SER A 413 -24.94 5.46 -4.23
CA SER A 413 -26.04 5.72 -5.16
C SER A 413 -27.28 6.23 -4.43
N GLY A 414 -28.32 6.58 -5.19
CA GLY A 414 -29.56 7.14 -4.64
C GLY A 414 -29.37 8.56 -4.13
N THR A 415 -30.02 8.89 -3.01
CA THR A 415 -30.10 10.26 -2.46
C THR A 415 -28.73 10.92 -2.27
N ASP A 416 -27.74 10.21 -1.72
CA ASP A 416 -26.42 10.77 -1.45
C ASP A 416 -25.65 11.14 -2.73
N ALA A 417 -25.79 10.34 -3.80
CA ALA A 417 -25.21 10.64 -5.10
C ALA A 417 -25.97 11.76 -5.81
N ALA A 418 -27.31 11.77 -5.70
CA ALA A 418 -28.15 12.85 -6.24
C ALA A 418 -27.84 14.20 -5.57
N ASN A 419 -27.48 14.20 -4.28
CA ASN A 419 -27.00 15.38 -3.57
C ASN A 419 -25.66 15.92 -4.11
N LEU A 420 -24.89 15.12 -4.85
CA LEU A 420 -23.72 15.54 -5.65
C LEU A 420 -24.03 15.84 -7.13
N GLY A 421 -25.29 15.68 -7.56
CA GLY A 421 -25.69 15.80 -8.97
C GLY A 421 -25.29 14.59 -9.83
N MET A 422 -25.08 13.42 -9.22
CA MET A 422 -24.71 12.18 -9.89
C MET A 422 -25.80 11.11 -9.74
N SER A 423 -25.88 10.16 -10.67
CA SER A 423 -26.63 8.92 -10.47
C SER A 423 -25.93 7.97 -9.48
N SER A 424 -24.60 7.95 -9.52
CA SER A 424 -23.73 7.28 -8.55
C SER A 424 -22.40 8.03 -8.40
N TYR A 425 -21.89 8.12 -7.17
CA TYR A 425 -20.51 8.52 -6.90
C TYR A 425 -19.65 7.26 -6.77
N GLY A 426 -18.44 7.28 -7.35
CA GLY A 426 -17.52 6.15 -7.32
C GLY A 426 -16.08 6.61 -7.14
N THR A 427 -15.32 5.88 -6.32
CA THR A 427 -13.87 6.05 -6.18
C THR A 427 -13.17 4.70 -6.24
N GLN A 428 -11.91 4.68 -6.69
CA GLN A 428 -11.17 3.45 -6.97
C GLN A 428 -9.76 3.47 -6.38
N SER A 429 -9.34 2.32 -5.85
CA SER A 429 -7.97 2.04 -5.42
C SER A 429 -7.57 0.65 -5.89
N GLY A 430 -6.34 0.47 -6.38
CA GLY A 430 -5.94 -0.79 -7.00
C GLY A 430 -4.48 -0.80 -7.45
N GLY A 431 -4.07 -1.94 -8.01
CA GLY A 431 -2.70 -2.19 -8.43
C GLY A 431 -2.55 -3.42 -9.32
N ASP A 432 -1.32 -3.62 -9.78
CA ASP A 432 -0.95 -4.72 -10.68
C ASP A 432 -0.48 -5.93 -9.88
N ILE A 433 -1.15 -7.06 -10.02
CA ILE A 433 -0.82 -8.33 -9.36
C ILE A 433 -0.04 -9.19 -10.36
N VAL A 434 1.25 -9.40 -10.08
CA VAL A 434 2.19 -10.16 -10.91
C VAL A 434 2.42 -11.53 -10.27
N TYR A 435 2.08 -12.57 -11.00
CA TYR A 435 2.33 -13.93 -10.56
C TYR A 435 3.63 -14.47 -11.14
N VAL A 436 4.49 -14.97 -10.26
CA VAL A 436 5.84 -15.44 -10.59
C VAL A 436 5.79 -16.97 -10.76
N PRO A 437 6.31 -17.53 -11.86
CA PRO A 437 6.41 -18.98 -12.03
C PRO A 437 7.43 -19.58 -11.05
N ARG A 438 7.11 -20.76 -10.52
CA ARG A 438 7.95 -21.48 -9.55
C ARG A 438 9.24 -21.93 -10.23
N PRO A 439 10.43 -21.64 -9.67
CA PRO A 439 11.67 -21.95 -10.35
C PRO A 439 11.88 -23.46 -10.47
N THR A 440 12.49 -23.87 -11.59
CA THR A 440 12.87 -25.25 -11.90
C THR A 440 14.39 -25.35 -12.11
N LYS A 441 14.91 -26.56 -12.37
CA LYS A 441 16.34 -26.78 -12.64
C LYS A 441 16.91 -25.91 -13.78
N GLU A 442 16.10 -25.62 -14.79
CA GLU A 442 16.49 -24.80 -15.95
C GLU A 442 16.70 -23.32 -15.60
N ASN A 443 16.15 -22.86 -14.48
CA ASN A 443 16.33 -21.48 -14.01
C ASN A 443 17.62 -21.26 -13.22
N PHE A 444 18.46 -22.29 -13.06
CA PHE A 444 19.74 -22.21 -12.35
C PHE A 444 20.91 -22.69 -13.22
N VAL A 445 22.06 -22.05 -13.03
CA VAL A 445 23.35 -22.50 -13.56
C VAL A 445 24.18 -22.97 -12.37
N LEU A 446 24.50 -24.26 -12.37
CA LEU A 446 25.42 -24.89 -11.42
C LEU A 446 26.76 -25.07 -12.11
N GLY A 447 27.86 -24.90 -11.36
CA GLY A 447 29.19 -25.26 -11.85
C GLY A 447 29.28 -26.74 -12.22
N GLU A 448 30.03 -27.07 -13.26
CA GLU A 448 30.11 -28.44 -13.81
C GLU A 448 30.58 -29.50 -12.79
N ASN A 449 31.33 -29.07 -11.79
CA ASN A 449 31.80 -29.90 -10.67
C ASN A 449 31.35 -29.25 -9.36
N ASN A 450 30.04 -29.25 -9.07
CA ASN A 450 29.48 -28.52 -7.93
C ASN A 450 29.35 -29.35 -6.63
N ASP A 451 29.90 -30.56 -6.58
CA ASP A 451 29.84 -31.42 -5.40
C ASP A 451 31.22 -32.05 -5.08
N CYS A 452 31.35 -32.62 -3.88
CA CYS A 452 32.62 -33.21 -3.46
C CYS A 452 32.95 -34.57 -4.08
N ALA A 453 31.98 -35.27 -4.68
CA ALA A 453 32.22 -36.53 -5.37
C ALA A 453 32.90 -36.28 -6.74
N THR A 454 32.48 -35.23 -7.45
CA THR A 454 33.04 -34.78 -8.73
C THR A 454 34.38 -34.04 -8.54
N GLN A 455 34.44 -33.06 -7.63
CA GLN A 455 35.68 -32.32 -7.34
C GLN A 455 36.76 -33.13 -6.63
N LYS A 456 36.40 -34.28 -6.03
CA LYS A 456 37.26 -35.06 -5.12
C LYS A 456 37.79 -34.20 -3.96
N CYS A 457 36.88 -33.52 -3.25
CA CYS A 457 37.23 -32.64 -2.12
C CYS A 457 38.18 -33.32 -1.13
N HIS A 458 39.37 -32.75 -0.97
CA HIS A 458 40.33 -33.15 0.04
C HIS A 458 41.15 -31.95 0.49
N LEU A 459 41.66 -32.03 1.72
CA LEU A 459 42.23 -30.89 2.44
C LEU A 459 43.39 -30.20 1.71
N GLY A 460 44.14 -30.92 0.87
CA GLY A 460 45.26 -30.37 0.10
C GLY A 460 44.88 -29.52 -1.11
N ASN A 461 43.66 -29.69 -1.67
CA ASN A 461 43.24 -29.02 -2.91
C ASN A 461 42.08 -28.03 -2.71
N GLY A 462 41.37 -28.08 -1.59
CA GLY A 462 40.18 -27.24 -1.36
C GLY A 462 38.96 -27.72 -2.16
N ALA A 463 38.03 -26.80 -2.44
CA ALA A 463 36.86 -27.00 -3.31
C ALA A 463 36.26 -25.66 -3.73
N THR A 464 35.58 -25.59 -4.88
CA THR A 464 34.81 -24.40 -5.31
C THR A 464 33.37 -24.78 -5.65
N PHE A 465 32.40 -24.08 -5.07
CA PHE A 465 30.98 -24.26 -5.32
C PHE A 465 30.42 -22.99 -5.97
N ASN A 466 29.79 -23.11 -7.15
CA ASN A 466 29.30 -21.97 -7.93
C ASN A 466 27.81 -22.11 -8.22
N PHE A 467 27.00 -21.18 -7.74
CA PHE A 467 25.55 -21.17 -7.92
C PHE A 467 25.12 -19.86 -8.57
N ALA A 468 24.30 -19.92 -9.62
CA ALA A 468 23.70 -18.74 -10.23
C ALA A 468 22.27 -19.01 -10.71
N LEU A 469 21.49 -17.94 -10.85
CA LEU A 469 20.28 -17.93 -11.67
C LEU A 469 20.67 -17.90 -13.16
N SER A 470 19.84 -18.49 -14.02
CA SER A 470 20.00 -18.36 -15.47
C SER A 470 19.79 -16.90 -15.90
N ARG A 471 20.51 -16.46 -16.93
CA ARG A 471 20.47 -15.07 -17.42
C ARG A 471 19.05 -14.63 -17.78
N GLU A 472 18.26 -15.54 -18.35
CA GLU A 472 16.87 -15.32 -18.75
C GLU A 472 15.99 -15.09 -17.52
N TYR A 473 16.06 -15.99 -16.52
CA TYR A 473 15.24 -15.89 -15.31
C TYR A 473 15.61 -14.68 -14.46
N SER A 474 16.91 -14.38 -14.29
CA SER A 474 17.34 -13.17 -13.58
C SER A 474 16.94 -11.88 -14.30
N SER A 475 16.98 -11.86 -15.64
CA SER A 475 16.53 -10.70 -16.42
C SER A 475 15.02 -10.51 -16.29
N TYR A 476 14.26 -11.60 -16.27
CA TYR A 476 12.82 -11.59 -16.02
C TYR A 476 12.47 -11.05 -14.62
N LEU A 477 13.07 -11.58 -13.55
CA LEU A 477 12.82 -11.11 -12.17
C LEU A 477 13.10 -9.61 -12.02
N ASN A 478 14.24 -9.14 -12.56
CA ASN A 478 14.58 -7.72 -12.55
C ASN A 478 13.59 -6.86 -13.38
N TYR A 479 13.16 -7.35 -14.55
CA TYR A 479 12.17 -6.67 -15.40
C TYR A 479 10.82 -6.48 -14.70
N ILE A 480 10.33 -7.48 -13.96
CA ILE A 480 9.12 -7.31 -13.15
C ILE A 480 9.35 -6.53 -11.86
N GLY A 481 10.59 -6.29 -11.45
CA GLY A 481 10.95 -5.52 -10.26
C GLY A 481 10.98 -6.33 -8.96
N VAL A 482 11.27 -7.63 -9.06
CA VAL A 482 11.59 -8.49 -7.91
C VAL A 482 13.07 -8.35 -7.58
N ASP A 483 13.37 -8.08 -6.31
CA ASP A 483 14.73 -8.11 -5.78
C ASP A 483 15.04 -9.53 -5.28
N VAL A 484 16.31 -9.95 -5.42
CA VAL A 484 16.78 -11.27 -4.96
C VAL A 484 17.85 -11.06 -3.88
N ASP A 485 17.61 -11.61 -2.69
CA ASP A 485 18.61 -11.72 -1.63
C ASP A 485 19.14 -13.16 -1.60
N LEU A 486 20.47 -13.31 -1.59
CA LEU A 486 21.15 -14.57 -1.86
C LEU A 486 22.18 -14.86 -0.75
N PHE A 487 22.11 -16.07 -0.19
CA PHE A 487 23.04 -16.55 0.80
C PHE A 487 23.25 -18.06 0.69
N LEU A 488 24.23 -18.59 1.44
CA LEU A 488 24.49 -20.02 1.55
C LEU A 488 24.12 -20.52 2.96
N ARG A 489 23.42 -21.64 3.01
CA ARG A 489 23.21 -22.44 4.22
C ARG A 489 24.18 -23.63 4.21
N ILE A 490 24.75 -23.95 5.36
CA ILE A 490 25.55 -25.15 5.60
C ILE A 490 24.81 -26.02 6.64
N ASP A 491 24.39 -27.21 6.22
CA ASP A 491 23.34 -27.99 6.89
C ASP A 491 22.09 -27.12 7.19
N ASN A 492 21.88 -26.78 8.46
CA ASN A 492 20.77 -25.96 8.99
C ASN A 492 21.20 -24.57 9.47
N LEU A 493 22.47 -24.18 9.29
CA LEU A 493 23.03 -22.89 9.75
C LEU A 493 23.35 -21.96 8.58
N LEU A 494 23.20 -20.65 8.77
CA LEU A 494 23.76 -19.68 7.84
C LEU A 494 25.29 -19.86 7.76
N LEU A 495 25.86 -19.94 6.55
CA LEU A 495 27.30 -20.21 6.37
C LEU A 495 28.19 -19.18 7.11
N THR A 496 27.77 -17.91 7.13
CA THR A 496 28.48 -16.82 7.81
C THR A 496 28.57 -16.97 9.33
N ASP A 497 27.68 -17.76 9.94
CA ASP A 497 27.64 -17.95 11.38
C ASP A 497 28.66 -19.01 11.84
N VAL A 498 29.10 -19.88 10.92
CA VAL A 498 30.18 -20.85 11.14
C VAL A 498 31.54 -20.15 10.97
N LYS A 499 31.82 -19.18 11.87
CA LYS A 499 32.93 -18.22 11.78
C LYS A 499 34.30 -18.82 11.43
N ILE A 500 34.61 -20.02 11.92
CA ILE A 500 35.87 -20.71 11.63
C ILE A 500 36.07 -21.02 10.13
N LEU A 501 34.98 -21.21 9.39
CA LEU A 501 34.99 -21.42 7.93
C LEU A 501 35.03 -20.11 7.14
N MET A 502 34.79 -18.98 7.79
CA MET A 502 34.70 -17.64 7.19
C MET A 502 36.01 -16.84 7.26
N SER A 503 37.06 -17.42 7.84
CA SER A 503 38.38 -16.80 7.91
C SER A 503 39.01 -16.69 6.51
N SER A 504 39.67 -15.56 6.21
CA SER A 504 40.22 -15.27 4.88
C SER A 504 41.35 -16.21 4.41
N ASN A 505 41.92 -16.99 5.31
CA ASN A 505 42.89 -18.07 5.04
C ASN A 505 42.23 -19.44 4.86
N VAL A 506 40.90 -19.54 5.02
CA VAL A 506 40.12 -20.78 4.94
C VAL A 506 39.17 -20.75 3.75
N SER A 507 38.54 -19.63 3.46
CA SER A 507 37.60 -19.52 2.34
C SER A 507 37.48 -18.13 1.73
N ILE A 508 36.90 -18.10 0.55
CA ILE A 508 36.51 -16.90 -0.19
C ILE A 508 35.05 -17.06 -0.61
N ILE A 509 34.17 -16.15 -0.18
CA ILE A 509 32.81 -16.01 -0.72
C ILE A 509 32.79 -14.83 -1.68
N ARG A 510 32.22 -15.03 -2.87
CA ARG A 510 31.94 -13.94 -3.82
C ARG A 510 30.47 -14.00 -4.17
N SER A 511 29.73 -12.92 -3.93
CA SER A 511 28.31 -12.84 -4.24
C SER A 511 27.97 -11.58 -5.02
N ASN A 512 26.97 -11.70 -5.88
CA ASN A 512 26.23 -10.60 -6.44
C ASN A 512 24.73 -10.94 -6.35
N TRP A 513 23.89 -10.18 -7.05
CA TRP A 513 22.42 -10.27 -7.01
C TRP A 513 21.85 -11.47 -7.79
N THR A 514 22.66 -12.23 -8.53
CA THR A 514 22.22 -13.40 -9.31
C THR A 514 23.09 -14.64 -9.10
N SER A 515 24.28 -14.53 -8.52
CA SER A 515 25.23 -15.62 -8.33
C SER A 515 26.00 -15.53 -7.01
N ILE A 516 26.28 -16.67 -6.41
CA ILE A 516 27.15 -16.83 -5.24
C ILE A 516 28.13 -17.98 -5.46
N SER A 517 29.41 -17.71 -5.19
CA SER A 517 30.45 -18.72 -5.13
C SER A 517 31.04 -18.83 -3.73
N TYR A 518 31.43 -20.06 -3.37
CA TYR A 518 32.15 -20.38 -2.15
C TYR A 518 33.34 -21.25 -2.49
N GLU A 519 34.52 -20.70 -2.27
CA GLU A 519 35.82 -21.32 -2.52
C GLU A 519 36.44 -21.65 -1.16
N ILE A 520 36.60 -22.93 -0.85
CA ILE A 520 37.35 -23.44 0.30
C ILE A 520 38.80 -23.61 -0.14
N LEU A 521 39.72 -22.91 0.53
CA LEU A 521 41.15 -22.96 0.26
C LEU A 521 41.77 -24.25 0.86
N PRO A 522 42.98 -24.66 0.43
CA PRO A 522 43.70 -25.77 1.06
C PRO A 522 43.86 -25.60 2.58
N ILE A 523 43.42 -26.60 3.35
CA ILE A 523 43.23 -26.52 4.80
C ILE A 523 44.43 -27.14 5.51
N THR A 524 45.14 -26.32 6.28
CA THR A 524 46.23 -26.75 7.17
C THR A 524 45.83 -26.83 8.65
N ASP A 525 44.71 -26.18 9.03
CA ASP A 525 44.23 -26.09 10.41
C ASP A 525 43.33 -27.30 10.80
N GLU A 526 43.65 -27.94 11.93
CA GLU A 526 42.94 -29.11 12.45
C GLU A 526 41.53 -28.80 12.98
N ALA A 527 41.29 -27.61 13.52
CA ALA A 527 39.97 -27.18 13.98
C ALA A 527 39.05 -26.88 12.79
N VAL A 528 39.57 -26.22 11.75
CA VAL A 528 38.86 -25.99 10.47
C VAL A 528 38.48 -27.32 9.82
N ARG A 529 39.43 -28.26 9.74
CA ARG A 529 39.20 -29.63 9.24
C ARG A 529 38.10 -30.34 10.02
N THR A 530 38.20 -30.33 11.34
CA THR A 530 37.24 -30.99 12.23
C THR A 530 35.85 -30.38 12.09
N GLU A 531 35.75 -29.08 11.83
CA GLU A 531 34.45 -28.44 11.59
C GLU A 531 33.88 -28.83 10.23
N LEU A 532 34.62 -28.71 9.13
CA LEU A 532 34.14 -29.09 7.78
C LEU A 532 33.73 -30.56 7.68
N GLN A 533 34.42 -31.46 8.39
CA GLN A 533 34.07 -32.89 8.42
C GLN A 533 32.76 -33.21 9.16
N LYS A 534 32.18 -32.27 9.92
CA LYS A 534 30.83 -32.43 10.50
C LYS A 534 29.73 -32.02 9.53
N ARG A 535 30.08 -31.30 8.46
CA ARG A 535 29.15 -30.64 7.53
C ARG A 535 28.85 -31.57 6.38
N SER A 536 27.56 -31.71 6.07
CA SER A 536 27.02 -32.70 5.14
C SER A 536 26.50 -32.06 3.86
N SER A 537 25.97 -30.84 3.93
CA SER A 537 25.38 -30.15 2.78
C SER A 537 25.69 -28.66 2.73
N LEU A 538 25.74 -28.14 1.52
CA LEU A 538 25.77 -26.72 1.20
C LEU A 538 24.57 -26.42 0.28
N THR A 539 23.75 -25.44 0.63
CA THR A 539 22.55 -25.08 -0.15
C THR A 539 22.52 -23.56 -0.42
N PRO A 540 22.43 -23.12 -1.69
CA PRO A 540 22.16 -21.73 -2.02
C PRO A 540 20.67 -21.44 -1.75
N VAL A 541 20.40 -20.34 -1.07
CA VAL A 541 19.05 -19.87 -0.78
C VAL A 541 18.85 -18.52 -1.47
N TYR A 542 17.86 -18.48 -2.37
CA TYR A 542 17.42 -17.28 -3.06
C TYR A 542 16.07 -16.86 -2.48
N ASN A 543 16.05 -15.75 -1.73
CA ASN A 543 14.85 -15.11 -1.24
C ASN A 543 14.36 -14.11 -2.30
N PHE A 544 13.13 -14.26 -2.78
CA PHE A 544 12.51 -13.35 -3.73
C PHE A 544 11.69 -12.32 -2.96
N ARG A 545 11.99 -11.04 -3.21
CA ARG A 545 11.59 -9.93 -2.35
C ARG A 545 11.00 -8.78 -3.15
N TYR A 546 10.15 -8.01 -2.48
CA TYR A 546 9.81 -6.65 -2.90
C TYR A 546 10.99 -5.72 -2.62
N ARG A 547 11.10 -4.65 -3.42
CA ARG A 547 12.12 -3.61 -3.22
C ARG A 547 12.03 -2.97 -1.85
N ASN A 548 13.17 -2.63 -1.25
CA ASN A 548 13.21 -1.87 0.00
C ASN A 548 12.39 -0.56 -0.14
N GLY A 549 11.50 -0.31 0.82
CA GLY A 549 10.56 0.83 0.78
C GLY A 549 9.25 0.57 0.03
N SER A 550 8.99 -0.64 -0.48
CA SER A 550 7.69 -0.99 -1.08
C SER A 550 6.58 -1.04 -0.02
N GLU A 551 5.48 -0.32 -0.27
CA GLU A 551 4.27 -0.40 0.56
C GLU A 551 3.49 -1.69 0.26
N MET A 552 3.72 -2.73 1.06
CA MET A 552 3.00 -4.02 1.01
C MET A 552 1.51 -3.89 1.37
N GLY A 553 1.06 -2.74 1.88
CA GLY A 553 -0.33 -2.47 2.26
C GLY A 553 -0.94 -3.61 3.09
N ASN A 554 -2.10 -4.09 2.65
CA ASN A 554 -2.77 -5.27 3.21
C ASN A 554 -2.54 -6.59 2.44
N ALA A 555 -1.52 -6.68 1.57
CA ALA A 555 -1.20 -7.95 0.90
C ALA A 555 -0.57 -8.95 1.89
N LYS A 556 -1.15 -10.14 2.00
CA LYS A 556 -0.69 -11.24 2.87
C LYS A 556 -0.42 -12.48 2.02
N ILE A 557 0.84 -12.91 2.02
CA ILE A 557 1.30 -14.17 1.43
C ILE A 557 1.41 -15.24 2.54
N GLN A 558 0.82 -16.42 2.33
CA GLN A 558 0.75 -17.46 3.36
C GLN A 558 2.07 -18.24 3.53
N LYS A 559 3.01 -17.67 4.28
CA LYS A 559 4.33 -18.31 4.56
C LYS A 559 4.29 -19.40 5.64
N GLY A 560 3.26 -19.41 6.50
CA GLY A 560 3.16 -20.35 7.63
C GLY A 560 3.05 -21.84 7.25
N ARG A 561 2.66 -22.15 6.00
CA ARG A 561 2.68 -23.53 5.48
C ARG A 561 4.09 -24.15 5.41
N TYR A 562 5.14 -23.32 5.45
CA TYR A 562 6.55 -23.73 5.45
C TYR A 562 7.15 -23.86 6.85
N GLY A 563 6.30 -23.98 7.87
CA GLY A 563 6.69 -24.09 9.27
C GLY A 563 6.99 -22.75 9.95
N SER A 564 7.43 -22.82 11.20
CA SER A 564 7.83 -21.67 12.00
C SER A 564 9.16 -21.07 11.54
N PRO A 565 9.45 -19.79 11.85
CA PRO A 565 10.77 -19.19 11.66
C PRO A 565 11.92 -20.02 12.25
N THR A 566 12.98 -20.16 11.46
CA THR A 566 14.23 -20.83 11.85
C THR A 566 15.15 -19.83 12.55
N VAL A 567 15.34 -19.99 13.86
CA VAL A 567 16.19 -19.10 14.68
C VAL A 567 17.61 -18.97 14.09
N ALA A 568 18.17 -20.06 13.56
CA ALA A 568 19.50 -20.12 12.94
C ALA A 568 19.64 -19.39 11.58
N LEU A 569 18.56 -18.84 11.03
CA LEU A 569 18.59 -17.96 9.85
C LEU A 569 18.36 -16.48 10.22
N GLY A 570 17.94 -16.19 11.45
CA GLY A 570 17.71 -14.82 11.92
C GLY A 570 16.88 -13.97 10.94
N SER A 571 17.38 -12.77 10.62
CA SER A 571 16.74 -11.84 9.68
C SER A 571 16.80 -12.26 8.20
N LYS A 572 17.47 -13.37 7.86
CA LYS A 572 17.47 -13.96 6.51
C LYS A 572 16.33 -14.96 6.29
N ASP A 573 15.58 -15.35 7.32
CA ASP A 573 14.41 -16.21 7.12
C ASP A 573 13.25 -15.45 6.46
N CYS A 574 12.94 -15.83 5.22
CA CYS A 574 11.79 -15.33 4.45
C CYS A 574 10.46 -15.39 5.22
N ARG A 575 10.29 -16.35 6.15
CA ARG A 575 9.10 -16.47 7.02
C ARG A 575 8.92 -15.24 7.92
N THR A 576 10.01 -14.56 8.30
CA THR A 576 10.00 -13.36 9.16
C THR A 576 10.08 -12.06 8.38
N ASP A 577 10.78 -12.03 7.24
CA ASP A 577 10.95 -10.84 6.42
C ASP A 577 9.62 -10.43 5.76
N PRO A 578 9.03 -9.25 6.09
CA PRO A 578 7.77 -8.81 5.48
C PRO A 578 7.87 -8.59 3.97
N LEU A 579 9.06 -8.28 3.44
CA LEU A 579 9.27 -8.05 2.00
C LEU A 579 9.55 -9.35 1.23
N CYS A 580 9.81 -10.48 1.88
CA CYS A 580 10.02 -11.75 1.19
C CYS A 580 8.69 -12.45 0.90
N PHE A 581 8.44 -12.82 -0.36
CA PHE A 581 7.24 -13.55 -0.76
C PHE A 581 7.49 -15.02 -1.11
N TYR A 582 8.73 -15.39 -1.39
CA TYR A 582 9.13 -16.77 -1.68
C TYR A 582 10.61 -16.99 -1.36
N SER A 583 10.98 -18.21 -0.98
CA SER A 583 12.37 -18.64 -0.81
C SER A 583 12.56 -20.01 -1.42
N THR A 584 13.68 -20.24 -2.10
CA THR A 584 14.01 -21.58 -2.64
C THR A 584 14.19 -22.63 -1.54
N ASP A 585 14.43 -22.22 -0.28
CA ASP A 585 14.49 -23.13 0.87
C ASP A 585 13.15 -23.85 1.11
N PHE A 586 12.03 -23.22 0.76
CA PHE A 586 10.68 -23.79 0.93
C PHE A 586 10.48 -25.07 0.10
N ASP A 587 11.27 -25.27 -0.95
CA ASP A 587 11.20 -26.41 -1.87
C ASP A 587 12.49 -27.23 -1.95
N ALA A 588 13.47 -26.93 -1.08
CA ALA A 588 14.79 -27.58 -1.07
C ALA A 588 14.75 -29.07 -0.73
N SER A 589 13.69 -29.57 -0.09
CA SER A 589 13.45 -31.00 0.14
C SER A 589 12.68 -31.69 -1.00
N GLY A 590 12.24 -30.94 -2.01
CA GLY A 590 11.39 -31.41 -3.10
C GLY A 590 11.95 -31.07 -4.47
N SER A 591 11.23 -30.24 -5.23
CA SER A 591 11.57 -29.88 -6.61
C SER A 591 12.90 -29.14 -6.77
N LEU A 592 13.43 -28.52 -5.71
CA LEU A 592 14.71 -27.81 -5.71
C LEU A 592 15.84 -28.57 -4.97
N SER A 593 15.65 -29.86 -4.67
CA SER A 593 16.65 -30.68 -3.98
C SER A 593 18.02 -30.74 -4.68
N PHE A 594 18.06 -30.58 -6.01
CA PHE A 594 19.30 -30.48 -6.80
C PHE A 594 20.17 -29.24 -6.47
N LEU A 595 19.63 -28.23 -5.78
CA LEU A 595 20.43 -27.07 -5.32
C LEU A 595 21.33 -27.44 -4.13
N SER A 596 20.94 -28.42 -3.32
CA SER A 596 21.74 -28.85 -2.17
C SER A 596 22.84 -29.80 -2.63
N VAL A 597 24.09 -29.41 -2.42
CA VAL A 597 25.28 -30.19 -2.81
C VAL A 597 25.93 -30.83 -1.60
N THR A 598 26.46 -32.05 -1.77
CA THR A 598 27.05 -32.82 -0.67
C THR A 598 28.48 -32.36 -0.37
N LEU A 599 28.73 -32.07 0.90
CA LEU A 599 30.06 -31.87 1.45
C LEU A 599 30.56 -33.20 2.03
N ASP A 600 31.58 -33.80 1.39
CA ASP A 600 32.23 -35.04 1.84
C ASP A 600 33.76 -34.86 1.79
N PHE A 601 34.29 -34.11 2.76
CA PHE A 601 35.72 -33.79 2.85
C PHE A 601 36.53 -34.94 3.45
N LYS A 602 37.07 -35.78 2.56
CA LYS A 602 37.80 -36.99 2.94
C LYS A 602 39.10 -36.66 3.68
N LYS A 603 39.47 -37.51 4.65
CA LYS A 603 40.81 -37.48 5.27
C LYS A 603 41.87 -37.61 4.16
N PRO A 604 43.05 -36.99 4.31
CA PRO A 604 44.20 -37.34 3.49
C PRO A 604 44.42 -38.83 3.63
N GLN A 605 44.39 -39.58 2.53
CA GLN A 605 45.04 -40.88 2.53
C GLN A 605 46.52 -40.60 2.81
N PRO A 606 47.15 -41.28 3.79
CA PRO A 606 48.59 -41.15 3.96
C PRO A 606 49.24 -41.53 2.62
N PRO A 607 50.29 -40.80 2.16
CA PRO A 607 51.02 -41.24 0.98
C PRO A 607 51.44 -42.68 1.20
N LEU A 608 51.19 -43.57 0.22
CA LEU A 608 51.60 -44.97 0.33
C LEU A 608 53.06 -44.98 0.74
N SER A 609 53.37 -45.54 1.91
CA SER A 609 54.75 -45.53 2.40
C SER A 609 55.59 -46.25 1.36
N THR A 610 56.64 -45.58 0.87
CA THR A 610 57.56 -46.16 -0.12
C THR A 610 58.15 -47.47 0.41
N ALA A 611 58.30 -47.59 1.73
CA ALA A 611 58.62 -48.83 2.45
C ALA A 611 57.70 -50.02 2.11
N ASN A 612 56.37 -49.84 2.08
CA ASN A 612 55.45 -50.94 1.73
C ASN A 612 55.57 -51.34 0.25
N MET A 613 55.89 -50.39 -0.64
CA MET A 613 56.14 -50.71 -2.05
C MET A 613 57.46 -51.48 -2.23
N THR A 614 58.52 -51.13 -1.48
CA THR A 614 59.77 -51.90 -1.50
C THR A 614 59.58 -53.31 -0.94
N ILE A 615 58.83 -53.47 0.16
CA ILE A 615 58.53 -54.79 0.73
C ILE A 615 57.69 -55.65 -0.23
N MET A 616 56.65 -55.08 -0.85
CA MET A 616 55.87 -55.77 -1.90
C MET A 616 56.74 -56.19 -3.09
N ILE A 617 57.62 -55.32 -3.58
CA ILE A 617 58.54 -55.65 -4.69
C ILE A 617 59.50 -56.76 -4.28
N VAL A 618 60.07 -56.71 -3.07
CA VAL A 618 60.95 -57.78 -2.55
C VAL A 618 60.19 -59.10 -2.41
N VAL A 619 58.95 -59.10 -1.89
CA VAL A 619 58.12 -60.31 -1.79
C VAL A 619 57.80 -60.89 -3.18
N ILE A 620 57.45 -60.05 -4.15
CA ILE A 620 57.20 -60.48 -5.54
C ILE A 620 58.48 -61.07 -6.16
N VAL A 621 59.63 -60.43 -5.98
CA VAL A 621 60.93 -60.94 -6.48
C VAL A 621 61.30 -62.27 -5.81
N VAL A 622 61.09 -62.43 -4.50
CA VAL A 622 61.32 -63.69 -3.79
C VAL A 622 60.37 -64.79 -4.28
N CYS A 623 59.10 -64.49 -4.53
CA CYS A 623 58.16 -65.44 -5.12
C CYS A 623 58.56 -65.84 -6.55
N VAL A 624 59.03 -64.91 -7.38
CA VAL A 624 59.54 -65.23 -8.73
C VAL A 624 60.80 -66.10 -8.66
N VAL A 625 61.73 -65.82 -7.74
CA VAL A 625 62.92 -66.67 -7.52
C VAL A 625 62.52 -68.07 -7.04
N LEU A 626 61.56 -68.19 -6.12
CA LEU A 626 61.03 -69.49 -5.68
C LEU A 626 60.36 -70.27 -6.82
N ILE A 627 59.61 -69.60 -7.70
CA ILE A 627 59.02 -70.23 -8.88
C ILE A 627 60.12 -70.70 -9.86
N ILE A 628 61.18 -69.91 -10.07
CA ILE A 628 62.32 -70.32 -10.91
C ILE A 628 63.05 -71.52 -10.29
N VAL A 629 63.27 -71.55 -8.98
CA VAL A 629 63.86 -72.69 -8.27
C VAL A 629 62.96 -73.93 -8.38
N LEU A 630 61.64 -73.78 -8.27
CA LEU A 630 60.67 -74.85 -8.50
C LEU A 630 60.73 -75.37 -9.94
N ILE A 631 60.83 -74.50 -10.95
CA ILE A 631 60.98 -74.90 -12.35
C ILE A 631 62.31 -75.65 -12.57
N VAL A 632 63.41 -75.18 -11.97
CA VAL A 632 64.71 -75.88 -12.04
C VAL A 632 64.64 -77.24 -11.35
N LEU A 633 63.98 -77.35 -10.19
CA LEU A 633 63.74 -78.63 -9.51
C LEU A 633 62.85 -79.56 -10.35
N VAL A 634 61.78 -79.07 -10.95
CA VAL A 634 60.90 -79.85 -11.83
C VAL A 634 61.67 -80.35 -13.05
N VAL A 635 62.51 -79.52 -13.68
CA VAL A 635 63.39 -79.94 -14.80
C VAL A 635 64.45 -80.95 -14.35
N TYR A 636 64.99 -80.81 -13.13
CA TYR A 636 65.95 -81.75 -12.54
C TYR A 636 65.30 -83.12 -12.23
N PHE A 637 64.09 -83.14 -11.68
CA PHE A 637 63.33 -84.37 -11.44
C PHE A 637 62.79 -84.99 -12.73
N ALA A 638 62.35 -84.21 -13.71
CA ALA A 638 61.86 -84.70 -15.01
C ALA A 638 62.94 -85.33 -15.91
N LYS A 639 64.23 -85.05 -15.65
CA LYS A 639 65.36 -85.71 -16.31
C LYS A 639 65.88 -86.96 -15.58
N ARG A 640 65.24 -87.37 -14.48
CA ARG A 640 65.66 -88.55 -13.71
C ARG A 640 64.86 -89.77 -14.16
N GLU A 641 65.47 -90.62 -14.97
CA GLU A 641 64.86 -91.91 -15.34
C GLU A 641 64.54 -92.74 -14.08
N PRO A 642 63.32 -93.30 -13.96
CA PRO A 642 62.89 -93.96 -12.73
C PRO A 642 63.45 -95.38 -12.62
N ALA A 643 64.19 -95.64 -11.55
CA ALA A 643 64.42 -97.01 -11.09
C ALA A 643 63.10 -97.60 -10.54
N LYS A 644 62.81 -98.84 -10.92
CA LYS A 644 61.54 -99.55 -10.63
C LYS A 644 61.19 -99.57 -9.14
N SER A 645 59.95 -99.27 -8.80
CA SER A 645 59.32 -99.59 -7.51
C SER A 645 58.05 -100.40 -7.71
N TYR A 646 57.82 -101.36 -6.81
CA TYR A 646 56.84 -102.44 -6.96
C TYR A 646 55.44 -102.01 -6.50
N ALA A 647 54.40 -102.54 -7.13
CA ALA A 647 53.03 -102.48 -6.61
C ALA A 647 52.83 -103.53 -5.52
N LEU A 648 52.22 -103.14 -4.40
CA LEU A 648 51.90 -104.04 -3.28
C LEU A 648 50.62 -103.52 -2.61
N GLU A 649 49.47 -103.92 -3.16
CA GLU A 649 48.13 -103.38 -2.86
C GLU A 649 47.32 -104.33 -1.95
N GLU A 650 48.01 -105.18 -1.19
CA GLU A 650 47.44 -106.42 -0.64
C GLU A 650 47.51 -106.54 0.90
N LYS A 651 47.72 -105.42 1.62
CA LYS A 651 47.77 -105.43 3.11
C LYS A 651 47.00 -104.34 3.87
N GLU A 652 46.31 -103.41 3.20
CA GLU A 652 45.43 -102.45 3.88
C GLU A 652 43.93 -102.75 3.68
N LEU A 653 43.60 -103.75 2.86
CA LEU A 653 42.24 -104.31 2.74
C LEU A 653 41.79 -105.14 3.97
N GLU A 654 42.70 -105.48 4.89
CA GLU A 654 42.37 -106.19 6.14
C GLU A 654 41.93 -105.26 7.30
N GLN A 655 41.88 -103.93 7.11
CA GLN A 655 41.40 -102.98 8.14
C GLN A 655 40.03 -102.35 7.86
N GLY A 656 39.37 -102.72 6.75
CA GLY A 656 37.91 -102.82 6.71
C GLY A 656 37.05 -101.61 7.08
N ARG A 657 37.34 -100.40 6.56
CA ARG A 657 36.33 -99.31 6.44
C ARG A 657 36.63 -98.38 5.26
N ASN A 658 35.58 -98.14 4.45
CA ASN A 658 35.63 -97.43 3.16
C ASN A 658 35.28 -95.93 3.37
N PRO A 659 35.99 -94.93 2.79
CA PRO A 659 35.89 -93.52 3.20
C PRO A 659 34.59 -92.76 2.86
N ASN A 660 33.51 -93.42 2.45
CA ASN A 660 32.31 -92.79 1.88
C ASN A 660 30.98 -93.25 2.52
N ALA A 661 30.97 -93.62 3.80
CA ALA A 661 29.73 -93.97 4.51
C ALA A 661 29.81 -93.78 6.04
N GLU A 662 29.48 -92.58 6.53
CA GLU A 662 28.83 -92.36 7.84
C GLU A 662 28.39 -90.88 7.93
N ALA A 663 27.33 -90.55 7.17
CA ALA A 663 26.58 -89.31 7.36
C ALA A 663 25.37 -89.61 8.25
N LYS A 664 25.54 -89.45 9.58
CA LYS A 664 24.48 -89.09 10.55
C LYS A 664 25.01 -89.07 11.98
N ASP A 665 24.29 -88.29 12.80
CA ASP A 665 24.23 -88.31 14.27
C ASP A 665 25.53 -87.97 15.04
N GLU A 666 25.63 -86.72 15.52
CA GLU A 666 25.36 -86.40 16.93
C GLU A 666 25.22 -84.87 17.15
N GLU A 667 24.34 -84.48 18.08
CA GLU A 667 23.94 -83.10 18.34
C GLU A 667 24.68 -82.43 19.51
N PHE A 668 24.85 -81.11 19.40
CA PHE A 668 24.95 -80.07 20.45
C PHE A 668 25.59 -80.38 21.82
N LYS A 669 26.59 -79.57 22.16
CA LYS A 669 26.64 -78.92 23.49
C LYS A 669 26.82 -77.41 23.37
N GLU A 670 25.81 -76.70 23.85
CA GLU A 670 25.74 -75.25 23.98
C GLU A 670 26.29 -74.81 25.36
N TYR A 671 26.81 -73.57 25.46
CA TYR A 671 27.01 -72.90 26.75
C TYR A 671 26.32 -71.53 26.75
N VAL A 672 25.64 -71.26 27.85
CA VAL A 672 24.38 -70.50 27.89
C VAL A 672 24.55 -69.06 28.39
N ARG A 673 23.66 -68.16 27.95
CA ARG A 673 23.49 -66.80 28.50
C ARG A 673 22.39 -66.80 29.57
N GLN A 674 22.66 -66.23 30.75
CA GLN A 674 21.78 -66.36 31.93
C GLN A 674 20.51 -65.50 31.92
N SER A 675 19.40 -66.17 32.23
CA SER A 675 18.24 -65.73 33.05
C SER A 675 17.53 -67.02 33.54
N GLU A 676 16.81 -67.11 34.67
CA GLU A 676 16.62 -66.22 35.83
C GLU A 676 16.40 -67.08 37.10
N ALA A 677 16.13 -66.49 38.27
CA ALA A 677 15.91 -67.21 39.54
C ALA A 677 14.39 -67.34 39.88
N PRO A 678 13.94 -68.22 40.82
CA PRO A 678 14.21 -68.02 42.26
C PRO A 678 14.37 -69.28 43.15
N GLY A 679 15.15 -69.12 44.24
CA GLY A 679 14.77 -69.67 45.56
C GLY A 679 15.52 -70.88 46.13
N MET A 680 16.65 -70.65 46.81
CA MET A 680 16.68 -70.67 48.30
C MET A 680 18.06 -70.33 48.91
N ARG A 681 18.03 -69.46 49.93
CA ARG A 681 18.94 -69.30 51.11
C ARG A 681 20.46 -69.49 50.97
N GLY A 682 21.21 -68.49 51.45
CA GLY A 682 22.57 -68.68 51.97
C GLY A 682 23.43 -67.41 51.95
N ASP A 683 23.26 -66.57 52.99
CA ASP A 683 24.27 -65.68 53.58
C ASP A 683 24.97 -64.59 52.71
N ASP A 684 24.36 -63.39 52.78
CA ASP A 684 24.92 -62.20 53.43
C ASP A 684 26.06 -61.32 52.84
N ILE A 685 25.74 -60.00 52.89
CA ILE A 685 26.59 -58.82 53.18
C ILE A 685 27.22 -57.99 52.02
N GLN A 686 26.55 -56.84 51.78
CA GLN A 686 27.08 -55.50 51.42
C GLN A 686 27.76 -55.30 50.02
N MET A 687 27.75 -54.12 49.38
CA MET A 687 27.54 -52.75 49.89
C MET A 687 26.98 -51.77 48.81
N HIS A 688 26.35 -50.69 49.27
CA HIS A 688 25.84 -49.48 48.60
C HIS A 688 26.17 -49.15 47.13
N GLY A 689 25.16 -48.64 46.42
CA GLY A 689 25.30 -47.66 45.34
C GLY A 689 24.32 -46.49 45.52
N THR A 690 24.51 -45.40 44.75
CA THR A 690 23.57 -44.31 44.37
C THR A 690 24.35 -43.36 43.42
N ALA A 691 23.77 -42.44 42.63
CA ALA A 691 22.40 -41.93 42.54
C ALA A 691 22.05 -41.55 41.09
N TYR A 692 20.75 -41.44 40.78
CA TYR A 692 20.23 -40.22 40.14
C TYR A 692 18.78 -39.98 40.60
N ASP A 693 18.65 -38.95 41.42
CA ASP A 693 17.41 -38.22 41.71
C ASP A 693 16.84 -37.59 40.41
N ASN A 694 15.58 -37.15 40.32
CA ASN A 694 14.64 -36.80 41.39
C ASN A 694 13.19 -36.91 40.91
N SER A 695 12.25 -37.09 41.84
CA SER A 695 10.83 -36.77 41.62
C SER A 695 10.44 -35.54 42.44
N SER A 696 9.64 -34.68 41.81
CA SER A 696 9.06 -33.45 42.37
C SER A 696 8.38 -33.61 43.73
N PHE A 697 8.59 -32.66 44.67
CA PHE A 697 7.51 -31.92 45.34
C PHE A 697 8.01 -30.78 46.27
N MET A 698 8.25 -29.59 45.71
CA MET A 698 7.76 -28.27 46.17
C MET A 698 8.21 -27.15 45.23
#